data_AF-A0A3M2J1U1-F1
#
_entry.id   AF-A0A3M2J1U1-F1
#
_cell.length_a   1.000
_cell.length_b   1.000
_cell.length_c   1.000
_cell.angle_alpha   90.00
_cell.angle_beta   90.00
_cell.angle_gamma   90.00
#
_symmetry.space_group_name_H-M   'P 1'
#
loop_
_entity.id
_entity.type
_entity.pdbx_description
1 polymer ?
#
loop_
_entity_poly.entity_id
_entity_poly.type
_entity_poly.pdbx_seq_one_letter_code
_entity_poly.pdbx_strand_id
1 'polypeptide(L)'
;MTWWRDAVVYEVYPRSFADGDGDGVGDLRGLLGRLDHLAWLGVGALWLCPVYPSPQRDHGYDVAAYDDVDPVFGTLADLDAVVAAAHARGIRVVLDVVLNHTSDAHPWLRDHPERYVWRPPRPGFRGGEPGAEPTNWGAAFGGSAWTWDPGRGRYRLGLFSPWQPDLDWSRPDVRAAAADVLRFWRARGVDGFRLDVITLVAKPDVLRDGPVRPGARYADGVALCVDGPALVDHVRGLRDACGDALLIGEAPGVTPASAARLTAQGGLDMVLQFEHAELDRWPERWRRRPLDLRDLKRWARRWQDPGAGWPALFLGNHDQARVASRYGDPGRWHSRSAATWAVVLHAHRGTPFLFQGDEIAMTNRPLAGPDDLVDVEGRAVLAEAVAGGADPEEVLDGLRALGRDHARVPVSWDGGPHGGFTTGTPWTPAHPEAPHRNVAAERADRSSVLHVHRDLVALRRAEPALVDGDVTVLLPDDPVVYALRRRLGRTELLLVASTTADPHPWPAAVDPAPWAGAQVLLTTARVAADGDPAPDPATAPTAPTAPTAPTAPLAPWEARLLRRFHPPTPTSRTDPMGYRDAVTETSSTLPDLTGLIKAYDVRGTVPDQLNAEVARAIGAAFADVVVLPEVRDGATPRVVIGNDMRPSGPELVAAFADGLATRGVDVVTIGLCSTDGLYFASGTLDIPGAMFTASHNPAEYNGIKLCRAGARPVGQDSGLSRVRDLAAEYLRDGVTTAEGVTPGTVTEQDLLVAYAEFLRGLVDLSGIRPLKVVVDAGNGMGGFTAPAVLGTGAGLAALPLEVVPLYFELDGTFPNHEANPLEPANLVDLQKAVVEHGADIGLAFDGDADRCFVVDENGDPVSPSAITALVGLREIAREQAAGRTPTVIHNLITSMVVPDLVTAAGAKAVRTRVGHSFIKAQMAESDAVFGGEHSAHYYFRDFFFADTGMLAALHVLAALGGQPHALSALAEQYQPYVASGEINSTVTDVPAARARVVEAYVEQQGAGPVTVDELDGLTVSHWDGHPQWWFNLRASNTEPLLRLNVEAADEDIMVKVRDDVLALVRQQEA
;
A
#
# COMPACT_ATOMS: atom_id res chain seq x y z
N MET A 1 -2.83 10.97 -11.16
CA MET A 1 -3.96 11.03 -10.22
C MET A 1 -4.72 9.71 -10.28
N THR A 2 -5.13 9.14 -9.15
CA THR A 2 -5.92 7.89 -9.05
C THR A 2 -7.41 8.14 -9.28
N TRP A 3 -7.86 8.05 -10.53
CA TRP A 3 -9.24 8.38 -10.98
C TRP A 3 -10.36 7.60 -10.27
N TRP A 4 -10.04 6.47 -9.65
CA TRP A 4 -11.02 5.56 -9.07
C TRP A 4 -11.44 5.92 -7.63
N ARG A 5 -10.76 6.87 -6.96
CA ARG A 5 -11.07 7.25 -5.57
C ARG A 5 -12.36 8.05 -5.44
N ASP A 6 -12.60 8.97 -6.37
CA ASP A 6 -13.79 9.82 -6.44
C ASP A 6 -14.87 9.28 -7.40
N ALA A 7 -14.56 8.19 -8.11
CA ALA A 7 -15.52 7.46 -8.93
C ALA A 7 -16.59 6.71 -8.08
N VAL A 8 -17.70 6.40 -8.74
CA VAL A 8 -18.66 5.37 -8.34
C VAL A 8 -18.65 4.33 -9.45
N VAL A 9 -18.51 3.06 -9.07
CA VAL A 9 -18.47 1.91 -9.98
C VAL A 9 -19.87 1.33 -10.09
N TYR A 10 -20.35 1.09 -11.31
CA TYR A 10 -21.64 0.42 -11.55
C TYR A 10 -21.40 -1.03 -11.96
N GLU A 11 -21.88 -1.98 -11.15
CA GLU A 11 -21.78 -3.40 -11.45
C GLU A 11 -22.91 -3.84 -12.38
N VAL A 12 -22.54 -4.45 -13.49
CA VAL A 12 -23.44 -5.01 -14.50
C VAL A 12 -23.28 -6.53 -14.52
N TYR A 13 -24.39 -7.22 -14.27
CA TYR A 13 -24.58 -8.64 -14.52
C TYR A 13 -25.25 -8.80 -15.90
N PRO A 14 -24.47 -9.07 -16.97
CA PRO A 14 -24.89 -8.87 -18.37
C PRO A 14 -26.18 -9.60 -18.70
N ARG A 15 -26.27 -10.87 -18.29
CA ARG A 15 -27.38 -11.79 -18.56
C ARG A 15 -28.76 -11.24 -18.21
N SER A 16 -28.84 -10.30 -17.28
CA SER A 16 -30.11 -9.71 -16.81
C SER A 16 -30.14 -8.20 -16.91
N PHE A 17 -29.15 -7.58 -17.55
CA PHE A 17 -29.09 -6.13 -17.67
C PHE A 17 -30.02 -5.61 -18.77
N ALA A 18 -29.76 -5.94 -20.03
CA ALA A 18 -30.61 -5.59 -21.17
C ALA A 18 -30.32 -6.55 -22.34
N ASP A 19 -31.36 -6.98 -23.03
CA ASP A 19 -31.28 -7.85 -24.22
C ASP A 19 -31.40 -7.00 -25.49
N GLY A 20 -30.42 -7.13 -26.38
CA GLY A 20 -30.29 -6.36 -27.61
C GLY A 20 -30.78 -7.09 -28.87
N ASP A 21 -31.04 -8.40 -28.82
CA ASP A 21 -31.43 -9.20 -29.98
C ASP A 21 -32.76 -9.97 -29.82
N GLY A 22 -33.33 -9.97 -28.62
CA GLY A 22 -34.63 -10.50 -28.29
C GLY A 22 -34.65 -12.00 -28.00
N ASP A 23 -33.50 -12.63 -27.75
CA ASP A 23 -33.43 -14.06 -27.40
C ASP A 23 -33.83 -14.38 -25.94
N GLY A 24 -34.01 -13.35 -25.11
CA GLY A 24 -34.39 -13.45 -23.71
C GLY A 24 -33.22 -13.38 -22.72
N VAL A 25 -31.99 -13.20 -23.21
CA VAL A 25 -30.76 -13.11 -22.42
C VAL A 25 -30.13 -11.74 -22.64
N GLY A 26 -29.66 -11.10 -21.58
CA GLY A 26 -29.00 -9.81 -21.70
C GLY A 26 -27.59 -9.96 -22.30
N ASP A 27 -27.21 -9.01 -23.17
CA ASP A 27 -26.02 -9.08 -24.02
C ASP A 27 -25.28 -7.74 -24.11
N LEU A 28 -24.12 -7.72 -24.79
CA LEU A 28 -23.28 -6.54 -24.93
C LEU A 28 -23.92 -5.42 -25.76
N ARG A 29 -24.80 -5.74 -26.72
CA ARG A 29 -25.54 -4.74 -27.51
C ARG A 29 -26.65 -4.10 -26.69
N GLY A 30 -27.32 -4.89 -25.85
CA GLY A 30 -28.25 -4.39 -24.84
C GLY A 30 -27.54 -3.44 -23.86
N LEU A 31 -26.37 -3.82 -23.34
CA LEU A 31 -25.54 -2.94 -22.51
C LEU A 31 -25.16 -1.65 -23.25
N LEU A 32 -24.69 -1.76 -24.49
CA LEU A 32 -24.35 -0.61 -25.35
C LEU A 32 -25.53 0.37 -25.48
N GLY A 33 -26.75 -0.15 -25.66
CA GLY A 33 -27.99 0.62 -25.75
C GLY A 33 -28.40 1.33 -24.45
N ARG A 34 -27.80 0.98 -23.31
CA ARG A 34 -28.09 1.55 -21.99
C ARG A 34 -26.96 2.39 -21.41
N LEU A 35 -25.82 2.57 -22.10
CA LEU A 35 -24.72 3.42 -21.63
C LEU A 35 -25.13 4.88 -21.38
N ASP A 36 -26.13 5.40 -22.11
CA ASP A 36 -26.66 6.75 -21.87
C ASP A 36 -27.36 6.87 -20.51
N HIS A 37 -27.96 5.78 -20.01
CA HIS A 37 -28.50 5.74 -18.65
C HIS A 37 -27.38 5.87 -17.62
N LEU A 38 -26.30 5.09 -17.76
CA LEU A 38 -25.13 5.12 -16.87
C LEU A 38 -24.43 6.49 -16.91
N ALA A 39 -24.25 7.07 -18.10
CA ALA A 39 -23.69 8.40 -18.26
C ALA A 39 -24.55 9.48 -17.59
N TRP A 40 -25.88 9.40 -17.69
CA TRP A 40 -26.76 10.31 -16.97
C TRP A 40 -26.68 10.14 -15.46
N LEU A 41 -26.60 8.89 -14.98
CA LEU A 41 -26.45 8.58 -13.56
C LEU A 41 -25.13 9.16 -13.03
N GLY A 42 -24.14 9.29 -13.92
CA GLY A 42 -22.91 10.01 -13.69
C GLY A 42 -21.81 9.11 -13.14
N VAL A 43 -21.90 7.79 -13.29
CA VAL A 43 -20.91 6.84 -12.79
C VAL A 43 -19.54 7.06 -13.44
N GLY A 44 -18.46 6.71 -12.74
CA GLY A 44 -17.09 6.88 -13.23
C GLY A 44 -16.54 5.62 -13.91
N ALA A 45 -17.08 4.46 -13.56
CA ALA A 45 -16.71 3.18 -14.15
C ALA A 45 -17.91 2.23 -14.22
N LEU A 46 -17.85 1.29 -15.17
CA LEU A 46 -18.67 0.09 -15.20
C LEU A 46 -17.77 -1.10 -14.86
N TRP A 47 -18.25 -1.98 -13.98
CA TRP A 47 -17.68 -3.30 -13.76
C TRP A 47 -18.61 -4.33 -14.41
N LEU A 48 -18.09 -5.10 -15.35
CA LEU A 48 -18.81 -6.14 -16.05
C LEU A 48 -18.50 -7.51 -15.43
N CYS A 49 -19.51 -8.22 -14.93
CA CYS A 49 -19.39 -9.64 -14.58
C CYS A 49 -18.90 -10.48 -15.79
N PRO A 50 -18.44 -11.73 -15.60
CA PRO A 50 -17.82 -12.52 -16.65
C PRO A 50 -18.66 -12.64 -17.93
N VAL A 51 -18.02 -12.33 -19.07
CA VAL A 51 -18.60 -12.50 -20.42
C VAL A 51 -17.82 -13.49 -21.27
N TYR A 52 -16.93 -14.28 -20.66
CA TYR A 52 -16.08 -15.24 -21.36
C TYR A 52 -16.85 -16.48 -21.79
N PRO A 53 -16.44 -17.17 -22.88
CA PRO A 53 -16.97 -18.47 -23.24
C PRO A 53 -17.01 -19.41 -22.04
N SER A 54 -18.18 -19.94 -21.75
CA SER A 54 -18.43 -20.76 -20.57
C SER A 54 -19.54 -21.78 -20.86
N PRO A 55 -19.54 -22.95 -20.21
CA PRO A 55 -20.71 -23.83 -20.18
C PRO A 55 -21.91 -23.22 -19.45
N GLN A 56 -21.75 -22.05 -18.81
CA GLN A 56 -22.79 -21.30 -18.12
C GLN A 56 -23.39 -22.04 -16.92
N ARG A 57 -22.64 -22.98 -16.31
CA ARG A 57 -23.12 -23.73 -15.13
C ARG A 57 -23.07 -22.88 -13.86
N ASP A 58 -22.15 -21.93 -13.82
CA ASP A 58 -22.07 -20.88 -12.81
C ASP A 58 -22.11 -19.50 -13.47
N HIS A 59 -22.97 -19.36 -14.49
CA HIS A 59 -23.29 -18.11 -15.18
C HIS A 59 -22.06 -17.27 -15.63
N GLY A 60 -21.02 -17.94 -16.13
CA GLY A 60 -19.81 -17.31 -16.67
C GLY A 60 -18.57 -17.46 -15.77
N TYR A 61 -18.73 -17.82 -14.50
CA TYR A 61 -17.59 -18.03 -13.58
C TYR A 61 -16.85 -19.35 -13.85
N ASP A 62 -17.47 -20.33 -14.53
CA ASP A 62 -16.76 -21.48 -15.10
C ASP A 62 -16.22 -21.19 -16.51
N VAL A 63 -15.11 -20.44 -16.59
CA VAL A 63 -14.49 -19.94 -17.84
C VAL A 63 -13.83 -21.06 -18.67
N ALA A 64 -14.21 -21.20 -19.94
CA ALA A 64 -13.66 -22.18 -20.89
C ALA A 64 -12.65 -21.60 -21.89
N ALA A 65 -12.62 -20.28 -22.08
CA ALA A 65 -11.58 -19.56 -22.82
C ALA A 65 -11.51 -18.10 -22.33
N TYR A 66 -10.32 -17.54 -22.13
CA TYR A 66 -10.15 -16.18 -21.59
C TYR A 66 -9.98 -15.09 -22.64
N ASP A 67 -9.73 -15.47 -23.89
CA ASP A 67 -9.34 -14.60 -25.01
C ASP A 67 -10.47 -14.35 -26.01
N ASP A 68 -11.71 -14.61 -25.61
CA ASP A 68 -12.91 -14.39 -26.43
C ASP A 68 -14.11 -14.01 -25.54
N VAL A 69 -15.24 -13.70 -26.19
CA VAL A 69 -16.54 -13.42 -25.56
C VAL A 69 -17.49 -14.59 -25.82
N ASP A 70 -18.29 -14.96 -24.81
CA ASP A 70 -19.30 -16.00 -24.96
C ASP A 70 -20.31 -15.59 -26.04
N PRO A 71 -20.61 -16.47 -27.02
CA PRO A 71 -21.58 -16.16 -28.07
C PRO A 71 -22.96 -15.73 -27.57
N VAL A 72 -23.35 -16.10 -26.34
CA VAL A 72 -24.61 -15.64 -25.73
C VAL A 72 -24.60 -14.14 -25.41
N PHE A 73 -23.42 -13.53 -25.23
CA PHE A 73 -23.29 -12.10 -24.93
C PHE A 73 -22.86 -11.28 -26.15
N GLY A 74 -22.34 -11.92 -27.20
CA GLY A 74 -21.95 -11.29 -28.45
C GLY A 74 -20.56 -11.70 -28.90
N THR A 75 -19.77 -10.74 -29.36
CA THR A 75 -18.42 -10.96 -29.91
C THR A 75 -17.39 -10.03 -29.27
N LEU A 76 -16.09 -10.30 -29.48
CA LEU A 76 -15.02 -9.36 -29.14
C LEU A 76 -15.26 -7.95 -29.71
N ALA A 77 -15.79 -7.84 -30.93
CA ALA A 77 -16.07 -6.56 -31.55
C ALA A 77 -17.22 -5.80 -30.85
N ASP A 78 -18.22 -6.52 -30.33
CA ASP A 78 -19.28 -5.90 -29.52
C ASP A 78 -18.70 -5.38 -28.19
N LEU A 79 -17.75 -6.09 -27.57
CA LEU A 79 -17.09 -5.62 -26.35
C LEU A 79 -16.20 -4.40 -26.64
N ASP A 80 -15.41 -4.43 -27.71
CA ASP A 80 -14.60 -3.27 -28.15
C ASP A 80 -15.50 -2.04 -28.39
N ALA A 81 -16.69 -2.24 -28.95
CA ALA A 81 -17.68 -1.18 -29.12
C ALA A 81 -18.23 -0.65 -27.79
N VAL A 82 -18.49 -1.52 -26.80
CA VAL A 82 -18.87 -1.10 -25.43
C VAL A 82 -17.75 -0.28 -24.78
N VAL A 83 -16.50 -0.73 -24.85
CA VAL A 83 -15.33 -0.01 -24.31
C VAL A 83 -15.21 1.37 -24.94
N ALA A 84 -15.20 1.44 -26.27
CA ALA A 84 -15.09 2.71 -26.99
C ALA A 84 -16.25 3.67 -26.66
N ALA A 85 -17.49 3.16 -26.60
CA ALA A 85 -18.67 3.96 -26.30
C ALA A 85 -18.72 4.42 -24.83
N ALA A 86 -18.22 3.62 -23.88
CA ALA A 86 -18.08 3.99 -22.48
C ALA A 86 -17.02 5.09 -22.31
N HIS A 87 -15.85 4.93 -22.93
CA HIS A 87 -14.79 5.94 -22.92
C HIS A 87 -15.25 7.27 -23.52
N ALA A 88 -16.01 7.25 -24.62
CA ALA A 88 -16.60 8.45 -25.21
C ALA A 88 -17.56 9.21 -24.26
N ARG A 89 -18.06 8.53 -23.22
CA ARG A 89 -18.92 9.08 -22.16
C ARG A 89 -18.16 9.37 -20.86
N GLY A 90 -16.84 9.18 -20.84
CA GLY A 90 -16.02 9.34 -19.64
C GLY A 90 -16.20 8.23 -18.60
N ILE A 91 -16.68 7.05 -19.02
CA ILE A 91 -16.88 5.87 -18.16
C ILE A 91 -15.75 4.88 -18.43
N ARG A 92 -15.04 4.48 -17.38
CA ARG A 92 -14.00 3.44 -17.43
C ARG A 92 -14.63 2.05 -17.44
N VAL A 93 -13.95 1.06 -18.03
CA VAL A 93 -14.43 -0.33 -18.10
C VAL A 93 -13.53 -1.24 -17.29
N VAL A 94 -14.11 -1.93 -16.32
CA VAL A 94 -13.48 -2.95 -15.49
C VAL A 94 -14.08 -4.30 -15.83
N LEU A 95 -13.26 -5.31 -16.09
CA LEU A 95 -13.72 -6.68 -16.31
C LEU A 95 -13.53 -7.55 -15.06
N ASP A 96 -14.50 -8.40 -14.78
CA ASP A 96 -14.32 -9.51 -13.85
C ASP A 96 -13.37 -10.55 -14.46
N VAL A 97 -12.38 -11.02 -13.72
CA VAL A 97 -11.36 -11.96 -14.18
C VAL A 97 -11.22 -13.10 -13.18
N VAL A 98 -11.57 -14.31 -13.61
CA VAL A 98 -11.63 -15.52 -12.78
C VAL A 98 -10.37 -16.34 -12.97
N LEU A 99 -9.43 -16.26 -12.02
CA LEU A 99 -8.13 -16.95 -12.15
C LEU A 99 -7.86 -17.97 -11.03
N ASN A 100 -8.79 -18.15 -10.08
CA ASN A 100 -8.67 -19.22 -9.09
C ASN A 100 -8.87 -20.61 -9.71
N HIS A 101 -9.83 -20.72 -10.63
CA HIS A 101 -10.22 -21.94 -11.32
C HIS A 101 -10.57 -21.62 -12.78
N THR A 102 -10.68 -22.67 -13.60
CA THR A 102 -11.32 -22.60 -14.92
C THR A 102 -12.55 -23.50 -14.94
N SER A 103 -13.28 -23.54 -16.06
CA SER A 103 -14.17 -24.64 -16.39
C SER A 103 -13.40 -25.96 -16.56
N ASP A 104 -14.04 -27.09 -16.23
CA ASP A 104 -13.55 -28.42 -16.63
C ASP A 104 -13.62 -28.67 -18.16
N ALA A 105 -14.29 -27.79 -18.91
CA ALA A 105 -14.27 -27.77 -20.37
C ALA A 105 -13.09 -26.97 -20.95
N HIS A 106 -12.32 -26.25 -20.12
CA HIS A 106 -11.21 -25.43 -20.59
C HIS A 106 -10.12 -26.32 -21.24
N PRO A 107 -9.62 -26.00 -22.44
CA PRO A 107 -8.61 -26.80 -23.14
C PRO A 107 -7.37 -27.11 -22.30
N TRP A 108 -6.98 -26.19 -21.41
CA TRP A 108 -5.89 -26.40 -20.46
C TRP A 108 -6.05 -27.67 -19.61
N LEU A 109 -7.24 -28.08 -19.21
CA LEU A 109 -7.40 -29.32 -18.42
C LEU A 109 -7.00 -30.55 -19.23
N ARG A 110 -7.30 -30.56 -20.53
CA ARG A 110 -6.95 -31.65 -21.44
C ARG A 110 -5.48 -31.57 -21.87
N ASP A 111 -5.04 -30.39 -22.29
CA ASP A 111 -3.77 -30.18 -22.99
C ASP A 111 -2.61 -29.88 -22.02
N HIS A 112 -2.92 -29.28 -20.86
CA HIS A 112 -1.97 -28.91 -19.79
C HIS A 112 -2.50 -29.28 -18.39
N PRO A 113 -2.87 -30.56 -18.14
CA PRO A 113 -3.55 -31.01 -16.91
C PRO A 113 -2.79 -30.69 -15.62
N GLU A 114 -1.46 -30.57 -15.69
CA GLU A 114 -0.61 -30.25 -14.53
C GLU A 114 -0.77 -28.79 -14.07
N ARG A 115 -1.49 -27.93 -14.81
CA ARG A 115 -1.86 -26.57 -14.36
C ARG A 115 -2.86 -26.55 -13.21
N TYR A 116 -3.43 -27.70 -12.84
CA TYR A 116 -4.46 -27.83 -11.82
C TYR A 116 -3.95 -28.51 -10.56
N VAL A 117 -4.62 -28.27 -9.44
CA VAL A 117 -4.23 -28.86 -8.15
C VAL A 117 -4.66 -30.33 -8.11
N TRP A 118 -3.65 -31.23 -8.13
CA TRP A 118 -3.83 -32.67 -7.99
C TRP A 118 -3.21 -33.20 -6.69
N ARG A 119 -3.88 -34.14 -6.03
CA ARG A 119 -3.36 -34.83 -4.84
C ARG A 119 -3.64 -36.33 -4.88
N PRO A 120 -2.74 -37.18 -4.34
CA PRO A 120 -3.00 -38.61 -4.24
C PRO A 120 -4.15 -38.89 -3.26
N PRO A 121 -4.75 -40.08 -3.29
CA PRO A 121 -5.62 -40.54 -2.22
C PRO A 121 -4.92 -40.46 -0.85
N ARG A 122 -5.73 -40.35 0.21
CA ARG A 122 -5.24 -40.43 1.58
C ARG A 122 -4.41 -41.71 1.79
N PRO A 123 -3.26 -41.64 2.49
CA PRO A 123 -2.45 -42.83 2.77
C PRO A 123 -3.27 -43.95 3.41
N GLY A 124 -3.12 -45.17 2.88
CA GLY A 124 -3.85 -46.35 3.34
C GLY A 124 -5.23 -46.57 2.71
N PHE A 125 -5.70 -45.66 1.85
CA PHE A 125 -6.95 -45.80 1.10
C PHE A 125 -6.70 -46.07 -0.38
N ARG A 126 -7.65 -46.75 -1.02
CA ARG A 126 -7.69 -46.85 -2.49
C ARG A 126 -8.49 -45.66 -3.02
N GLY A 127 -7.97 -44.98 -4.03
CA GLY A 127 -8.67 -43.84 -4.63
C GLY A 127 -10.02 -44.21 -5.21
N GLY A 128 -10.99 -43.30 -5.05
CA GLY A 128 -12.39 -43.49 -5.41
C GLY A 128 -13.26 -44.11 -4.30
N GLU A 129 -12.67 -44.58 -3.20
CA GLU A 129 -13.42 -45.08 -2.04
C GLU A 129 -13.85 -43.92 -1.11
N PRO A 130 -15.00 -44.01 -0.41
CA PRO A 130 -15.40 -43.00 0.56
C PRO A 130 -14.35 -42.80 1.66
N GLY A 131 -13.93 -41.56 1.91
CA GLY A 131 -12.88 -41.22 2.88
C GLY A 131 -11.46 -41.29 2.32
N ALA A 132 -11.28 -41.69 1.06
CA ALA A 132 -10.00 -41.67 0.38
C ALA A 132 -9.59 -40.28 -0.13
N GLU A 133 -10.49 -39.29 -0.05
CA GLU A 133 -10.22 -37.90 -0.41
C GLU A 133 -9.03 -37.34 0.40
N PRO A 134 -8.18 -36.47 -0.20
CA PRO A 134 -7.01 -35.90 0.46
C PRO A 134 -7.33 -35.19 1.78
N THR A 135 -8.46 -34.47 1.84
CA THR A 135 -8.98 -33.82 3.05
C THR A 135 -10.51 -33.95 3.13
N ASN A 136 -11.08 -33.68 4.30
CA ASN A 136 -12.53 -33.62 4.54
C ASN A 136 -13.22 -32.35 4.01
N TRP A 137 -12.59 -31.64 3.05
CA TRP A 137 -13.08 -30.34 2.56
C TRP A 137 -14.31 -30.50 1.67
N GLY A 138 -15.28 -29.61 1.89
CA GLY A 138 -16.49 -29.47 1.09
C GLY A 138 -16.36 -28.35 0.07
N ALA A 139 -16.96 -28.55 -1.09
CA ALA A 139 -17.05 -27.53 -2.12
C ALA A 139 -18.15 -26.52 -1.76
N ALA A 140 -18.02 -25.26 -2.22
CA ALA A 140 -18.99 -24.20 -1.92
C ALA A 140 -20.41 -24.52 -2.44
N PHE A 141 -20.53 -25.28 -3.54
CA PHE A 141 -21.80 -25.72 -4.12
C PHE A 141 -22.16 -27.17 -3.77
N GLY A 142 -21.67 -27.64 -2.61
CA GLY A 142 -22.01 -28.92 -2.02
C GLY A 142 -21.16 -30.10 -2.49
N GLY A 143 -21.13 -31.16 -1.68
CA GLY A 143 -20.28 -32.32 -1.92
C GLY A 143 -18.82 -32.10 -1.52
N SER A 144 -17.95 -33.06 -1.88
CA SER A 144 -16.52 -32.94 -1.60
C SER A 144 -15.86 -31.93 -2.55
N ALA A 145 -14.87 -31.20 -2.06
CA ALA A 145 -13.97 -30.38 -2.90
C ALA A 145 -13.01 -31.22 -3.77
N TRP A 146 -13.03 -32.56 -3.64
CA TRP A 146 -12.12 -33.46 -4.34
C TRP A 146 -12.84 -34.38 -5.30
N THR A 147 -12.41 -34.38 -6.57
CA THR A 147 -12.95 -35.26 -7.63
C THR A 147 -11.91 -36.30 -8.03
N TRP A 148 -12.23 -37.59 -7.93
CA TRP A 148 -11.34 -38.69 -8.30
C TRP A 148 -11.20 -38.84 -9.81
N ASP A 149 -9.96 -38.87 -10.31
CA ASP A 149 -9.66 -39.24 -11.69
C ASP A 149 -9.02 -40.65 -11.73
N PRO A 150 -9.74 -41.67 -12.26
CA PRO A 150 -9.22 -43.03 -12.33
C PRO A 150 -8.08 -43.21 -13.33
N GLY A 151 -7.99 -42.38 -14.37
CA GLY A 151 -6.91 -42.42 -15.36
C GLY A 151 -5.58 -41.91 -14.81
N ARG A 152 -5.63 -40.96 -13.87
CA ARG A 152 -4.46 -40.37 -13.20
C ARG A 152 -4.12 -41.02 -11.87
N GLY A 153 -5.08 -41.69 -11.26
CA GLY A 153 -4.92 -42.21 -9.91
C GLY A 153 -4.79 -41.09 -8.86
N ARG A 154 -5.39 -39.92 -9.10
CA ARG A 154 -5.31 -38.73 -8.23
C ARG A 154 -6.67 -38.03 -8.12
N TYR A 155 -6.85 -37.27 -7.05
CA TYR A 155 -7.96 -36.34 -6.86
C TYR A 155 -7.58 -34.95 -7.36
N ARG A 156 -8.53 -34.29 -8.04
CA ARG A 156 -8.46 -32.89 -8.46
C ARG A 156 -9.22 -32.03 -7.46
N LEU A 157 -8.67 -30.88 -7.08
CA LEU A 157 -9.35 -29.88 -6.25
C LEU A 157 -10.33 -29.05 -7.09
N GLY A 158 -11.52 -28.81 -6.56
CA GLY A 158 -12.48 -27.81 -7.00
C GLY A 158 -13.18 -27.23 -5.78
N LEU A 159 -12.74 -26.05 -5.32
CA LEU A 159 -13.25 -25.40 -4.11
C LEU A 159 -14.70 -24.95 -4.24
N PHE A 160 -15.18 -24.70 -5.46
CA PHE A 160 -16.54 -24.28 -5.74
C PHE A 160 -17.42 -25.45 -6.17
N SER A 161 -16.96 -26.19 -7.18
CA SER A 161 -17.64 -27.37 -7.69
C SER A 161 -16.66 -28.33 -8.36
N PRO A 162 -17.05 -29.60 -8.59
CA PRO A 162 -16.28 -30.53 -9.38
C PRO A 162 -15.93 -30.03 -10.79
N TRP A 163 -16.75 -29.16 -11.37
CA TRP A 163 -16.56 -28.63 -12.73
C TRP A 163 -15.86 -27.27 -12.78
N GLN A 164 -15.44 -26.73 -11.63
CA GLN A 164 -14.58 -25.56 -11.50
C GLN A 164 -13.24 -25.97 -10.89
N PRO A 165 -12.39 -26.73 -11.62
CA PRO A 165 -11.10 -27.15 -11.11
C PRO A 165 -10.14 -26.00 -10.82
N ASP A 166 -9.57 -26.02 -9.62
CA ASP A 166 -8.63 -25.00 -9.16
C ASP A 166 -7.28 -25.10 -9.87
N LEU A 167 -6.79 -23.93 -10.31
CA LEU A 167 -5.46 -23.76 -10.86
C LEU A 167 -4.40 -23.84 -9.75
N ASP A 168 -3.25 -24.41 -10.08
CA ASP A 168 -2.08 -24.52 -9.20
C ASP A 168 -1.12 -23.33 -9.41
N TRP A 169 -1.35 -22.27 -8.65
CA TRP A 169 -0.59 -21.03 -8.72
C TRP A 169 0.86 -21.13 -8.23
N SER A 170 1.24 -22.25 -7.59
CA SER A 170 2.66 -22.52 -7.29
C SER A 170 3.48 -22.66 -8.57
N ARG A 171 2.83 -22.96 -9.70
CA ARG A 171 3.47 -23.16 -11.00
C ARG A 171 3.73 -21.86 -11.75
N PRO A 172 4.96 -21.66 -12.27
CA PRO A 172 5.28 -20.50 -13.09
C PRO A 172 4.44 -20.38 -14.36
N ASP A 173 4.08 -21.49 -15.01
CA ASP A 173 3.31 -21.45 -16.27
C ASP A 173 1.85 -21.03 -16.07
N VAL A 174 1.27 -21.31 -14.89
CA VAL A 174 -0.05 -20.80 -14.51
C VAL A 174 0.00 -19.29 -14.28
N ARG A 175 1.01 -18.80 -13.55
CA ARG A 175 1.19 -17.35 -13.31
C ARG A 175 1.44 -16.57 -14.61
N ALA A 176 2.24 -17.14 -15.52
CA ALA A 176 2.46 -16.55 -16.84
C ALA A 176 1.16 -16.47 -17.66
N ALA A 177 0.39 -17.57 -17.71
CA ALA A 177 -0.88 -17.58 -18.41
C ALA A 177 -1.90 -16.58 -17.82
N ALA A 178 -1.95 -16.45 -16.48
CA ALA A 178 -2.78 -15.46 -15.81
C ALA A 178 -2.38 -14.01 -16.17
N ALA A 179 -1.08 -13.72 -16.23
CA ALA A 179 -0.57 -12.43 -16.68
C ALA A 179 -0.95 -12.15 -18.14
N ASP A 180 -0.87 -13.15 -19.03
CA ASP A 180 -1.23 -13.02 -20.44
C ASP A 180 -2.71 -12.67 -20.63
N VAL A 181 -3.60 -13.23 -19.82
CA VAL A 181 -5.03 -12.86 -19.80
C VAL A 181 -5.20 -11.37 -19.53
N LEU A 182 -4.53 -10.83 -18.50
CA LEU A 182 -4.62 -9.41 -18.19
C LEU A 182 -4.06 -8.53 -19.31
N ARG A 183 -2.90 -8.90 -19.89
CA ARG A 183 -2.31 -8.16 -21.01
C ARG A 183 -3.20 -8.14 -22.24
N PHE A 184 -3.85 -9.26 -22.55
CA PHE A 184 -4.77 -9.38 -23.69
C PHE A 184 -5.92 -8.36 -23.60
N TRP A 185 -6.53 -8.23 -22.42
CA TRP A 185 -7.63 -7.29 -22.20
C TRP A 185 -7.16 -5.85 -22.06
N ARG A 186 -5.99 -5.60 -21.45
CA ARG A 186 -5.38 -4.25 -21.45
C ARG A 186 -5.10 -3.74 -22.85
N ALA A 187 -4.61 -4.60 -23.75
CA ALA A 187 -4.38 -4.23 -25.15
C ALA A 187 -5.66 -3.81 -25.91
N ARG A 188 -6.85 -4.11 -25.37
CA ARG A 188 -8.16 -3.71 -25.90
C ARG A 188 -8.78 -2.50 -25.20
N GLY A 189 -8.04 -1.85 -24.29
CA GLY A 189 -8.47 -0.63 -23.63
C GLY A 189 -9.29 -0.82 -22.36
N VAL A 190 -9.40 -2.04 -21.83
CA VAL A 190 -10.00 -2.29 -20.50
C VAL A 190 -9.20 -1.55 -19.43
N ASP A 191 -9.82 -0.73 -18.57
CA ASP A 191 -9.15 0.16 -17.62
C ASP A 191 -8.81 -0.50 -16.27
N GLY A 192 -9.32 -1.71 -16.00
CA GLY A 192 -9.09 -2.40 -14.74
C GLY A 192 -9.68 -3.81 -14.68
N PHE A 193 -9.39 -4.51 -13.59
CA PHE A 193 -9.85 -5.86 -13.33
C PHE A 193 -10.37 -6.02 -11.91
N ARG A 194 -11.53 -6.66 -11.78
CA ARG A 194 -11.97 -7.27 -10.53
C ARG A 194 -11.52 -8.72 -10.55
N LEU A 195 -10.60 -9.07 -9.67
CA LEU A 195 -10.01 -10.39 -9.57
C LEU A 195 -10.86 -11.28 -8.66
N ASP A 196 -11.62 -12.19 -9.26
CA ASP A 196 -12.54 -13.10 -8.56
C ASP A 196 -11.80 -14.02 -7.59
N VAL A 197 -12.31 -14.06 -6.36
CA VAL A 197 -11.82 -14.84 -5.22
C VAL A 197 -10.29 -14.94 -5.13
N ILE A 198 -9.59 -13.84 -5.45
CA ILE A 198 -8.14 -13.82 -5.62
C ILE A 198 -7.41 -14.30 -4.35
N THR A 199 -8.03 -14.16 -3.18
CA THR A 199 -7.47 -14.60 -1.90
C THR A 199 -7.36 -16.12 -1.74
N LEU A 200 -7.94 -16.89 -2.66
CA LEU A 200 -7.95 -18.36 -2.65
C LEU A 200 -6.88 -18.98 -3.57
N VAL A 201 -6.14 -18.16 -4.33
CA VAL A 201 -5.21 -18.68 -5.35
C VAL A 201 -3.96 -19.33 -4.73
N ALA A 202 -3.50 -18.81 -3.60
CA ALA A 202 -2.34 -19.33 -2.87
C ALA A 202 -2.77 -20.47 -1.92
N LYS A 203 -2.89 -21.70 -2.43
CA LYS A 203 -3.28 -22.85 -1.60
C LYS A 203 -2.20 -23.16 -0.55
N PRO A 204 -2.58 -23.63 0.67
CA PRO A 204 -1.58 -24.07 1.66
C PRO A 204 -0.73 -25.24 1.14
N ASP A 205 0.57 -25.23 1.43
CA ASP A 205 1.47 -26.33 1.05
C ASP A 205 1.06 -27.66 1.69
N VAL A 206 0.61 -27.59 2.95
CA VAL A 206 0.14 -28.73 3.73
C VAL A 206 -1.36 -28.61 3.92
N LEU A 207 -2.11 -29.45 3.20
CA LEU A 207 -3.57 -29.53 3.33
C LEU A 207 -3.92 -30.36 4.58
N ARG A 208 -4.79 -29.82 5.43
CA ARG A 208 -5.24 -30.48 6.66
C ARG A 208 -6.75 -30.53 6.69
N ASP A 209 -7.30 -31.58 7.31
CA ASP A 209 -8.73 -31.62 7.61
C ASP A 209 -9.14 -30.39 8.42
N GLY A 210 -10.30 -29.84 8.08
CA GLY A 210 -10.89 -28.72 8.78
C GLY A 210 -11.95 -29.16 9.81
N PRO A 211 -12.42 -28.21 10.65
CA PRO A 211 -13.51 -28.46 11.56
C PRO A 211 -14.83 -28.69 10.80
N VAL A 212 -15.51 -29.79 11.09
CA VAL A 212 -16.86 -30.08 10.59
C VAL A 212 -17.87 -29.59 11.60
N ARG A 213 -18.81 -28.74 11.18
CA ARG A 213 -19.86 -28.21 12.04
C ARG A 213 -20.87 -29.31 12.41
N PRO A 214 -21.54 -29.23 13.57
CA PRO A 214 -22.64 -30.15 13.89
C PRO A 214 -23.70 -30.16 12.77
N GLY A 215 -24.04 -31.35 12.27
CA GLY A 215 -25.00 -31.52 11.16
C GLY A 215 -24.43 -31.32 9.75
N ALA A 216 -23.22 -30.78 9.60
CA ALA A 216 -22.54 -30.71 8.31
C ALA A 216 -21.77 -32.00 8.01
N ARG A 217 -21.59 -32.31 6.72
CA ARG A 217 -20.81 -33.49 6.28
C ARG A 217 -19.33 -33.16 6.06
N TYR A 218 -19.03 -31.94 5.63
CA TYR A 218 -17.69 -31.51 5.24
C TYR A 218 -17.27 -30.25 6.00
N ALA A 219 -15.97 -30.00 6.06
CA ALA A 219 -15.43 -28.72 6.50
C ALA A 219 -15.52 -27.67 5.38
N ASP A 220 -15.56 -26.39 5.71
CA ASP A 220 -15.57 -25.31 4.71
C ASP A 220 -14.20 -25.20 4.03
N GLY A 221 -14.07 -25.75 2.81
CA GLY A 221 -12.82 -25.78 2.08
C GLY A 221 -12.35 -24.39 1.64
N VAL A 222 -13.28 -23.47 1.34
CA VAL A 222 -12.96 -22.10 0.94
C VAL A 222 -12.30 -21.36 2.10
N ALA A 223 -12.91 -21.40 3.29
CA ALA A 223 -12.38 -20.74 4.47
C ALA A 223 -10.96 -21.21 4.86
N LEU A 224 -10.60 -22.46 4.52
CA LEU A 224 -9.28 -23.05 4.81
C LEU A 224 -8.20 -22.66 3.79
N CYS A 225 -8.57 -22.02 2.68
CA CYS A 225 -7.65 -21.58 1.63
C CYS A 225 -7.46 -20.06 1.55
N VAL A 226 -8.15 -19.30 2.41
CA VAL A 226 -8.09 -17.83 2.41
C VAL A 226 -6.70 -17.35 2.85
N ASP A 227 -6.18 -16.38 2.11
CA ASP A 227 -5.02 -15.56 2.48
C ASP A 227 -3.71 -16.35 2.65
N GLY A 228 -3.46 -17.28 1.73
CA GLY A 228 -2.25 -18.10 1.75
C GLY A 228 -0.94 -17.32 1.60
N PRO A 229 0.19 -17.93 2.00
CA PRO A 229 1.46 -17.22 2.21
C PRO A 229 2.03 -16.58 0.94
N ALA A 230 1.86 -17.21 -0.23
CA ALA A 230 2.36 -16.70 -1.51
C ALA A 230 1.43 -15.67 -2.18
N LEU A 231 0.30 -15.32 -1.56
CA LEU A 231 -0.72 -14.49 -2.18
C LEU A 231 -0.20 -13.11 -2.60
N VAL A 232 0.60 -12.45 -1.75
CA VAL A 232 1.16 -11.12 -2.06
C VAL A 232 2.02 -11.16 -3.31
N ASP A 233 2.86 -12.17 -3.48
CA ASP A 233 3.73 -12.28 -4.64
C ASP A 233 2.93 -12.63 -5.92
N HIS A 234 1.89 -13.43 -5.80
CA HIS A 234 0.98 -13.72 -6.92
C HIS A 234 0.26 -12.46 -7.40
N VAL A 235 -0.25 -11.65 -6.47
CA VAL A 235 -0.89 -10.37 -6.81
C VAL A 235 0.13 -9.39 -7.41
N ARG A 236 1.36 -9.34 -6.90
CA ARG A 236 2.42 -8.48 -7.47
C ARG A 236 2.70 -8.82 -8.93
N GLY A 237 2.80 -10.11 -9.26
CA GLY A 237 2.96 -10.55 -10.65
C GLY A 237 1.80 -10.15 -11.57
N LEU A 238 0.57 -10.11 -11.06
CA LEU A 238 -0.58 -9.58 -11.81
C LEU A 238 -0.50 -8.06 -11.99
N ARG A 239 -0.11 -7.31 -10.94
CA ARG A 239 0.14 -5.86 -11.02
C ARG A 239 1.17 -5.55 -12.11
N ASP A 240 2.30 -6.24 -12.12
CA ASP A 240 3.35 -6.06 -13.12
C ASP A 240 2.82 -6.30 -14.55
N ALA A 241 1.90 -7.24 -14.73
CA ALA A 241 1.31 -7.55 -16.02
C ALA A 241 0.32 -6.51 -16.56
N CYS A 242 -0.36 -5.76 -15.69
CA CYS A 242 -1.42 -4.82 -16.09
C CYS A 242 -1.07 -3.34 -15.86
N GLY A 243 0.06 -3.04 -15.22
CA GLY A 243 0.59 -1.69 -15.05
C GLY A 243 -0.29 -0.82 -14.17
N ASP A 244 -0.80 0.28 -14.74
CA ASP A 244 -1.62 1.30 -14.07
C ASP A 244 -3.13 0.98 -14.02
N ALA A 245 -3.53 -0.21 -14.48
CA ALA A 245 -4.92 -0.66 -14.45
C ALA A 245 -5.48 -0.67 -13.02
N LEU A 246 -6.76 -0.36 -12.84
CA LEU A 246 -7.40 -0.53 -11.52
C LEU A 246 -7.47 -2.03 -11.16
N LEU A 247 -6.90 -2.44 -10.03
CA LEU A 247 -7.04 -3.81 -9.51
C LEU A 247 -7.91 -3.85 -8.24
N ILE A 248 -9.04 -4.54 -8.35
CA ILE A 248 -9.97 -4.80 -7.25
C ILE A 248 -9.86 -6.28 -6.90
N GLY A 249 -9.38 -6.61 -5.71
CA GLY A 249 -9.37 -8.01 -5.25
C GLY A 249 -10.67 -8.37 -4.56
N GLU A 250 -11.39 -9.36 -5.07
CA GLU A 250 -12.46 -9.99 -4.29
C GLU A 250 -11.85 -10.90 -3.22
N ALA A 251 -12.24 -10.65 -1.98
CA ALA A 251 -11.56 -11.19 -0.83
C ALA A 251 -12.55 -11.70 0.22
N PRO A 252 -13.15 -12.89 0.03
CA PRO A 252 -13.89 -13.52 1.11
C PRO A 252 -12.94 -13.86 2.28
N GLY A 253 -13.41 -13.68 3.51
CA GLY A 253 -12.71 -14.09 4.74
C GLY A 253 -11.48 -13.26 5.13
N VAL A 254 -11.15 -12.16 4.44
CA VAL A 254 -9.99 -11.33 4.81
C VAL A 254 -10.24 -10.45 6.02
N THR A 255 -9.14 -10.09 6.67
CA THR A 255 -9.11 -9.12 7.76
C THR A 255 -8.66 -7.74 7.27
N PRO A 256 -8.86 -6.66 8.06
CA PRO A 256 -8.28 -5.34 7.75
C PRO A 256 -6.75 -5.40 7.55
N ALA A 257 -6.03 -6.21 8.33
CA ALA A 257 -4.58 -6.37 8.18
C ALA A 257 -4.22 -7.09 6.86
N SER A 258 -4.97 -8.11 6.48
CA SER A 258 -4.82 -8.79 5.19
C SER A 258 -5.08 -7.81 4.03
N ALA A 259 -6.15 -7.01 4.10
CA ALA A 259 -6.46 -6.01 3.08
C ALA A 259 -5.38 -4.93 2.96
N ALA A 260 -4.87 -4.43 4.09
CA ALA A 260 -3.75 -3.50 4.15
C ALA A 260 -2.50 -4.09 3.49
N ARG A 261 -2.18 -5.36 3.79
CA ARG A 261 -1.04 -6.06 3.19
C ARG A 261 -1.19 -6.24 1.68
N LEU A 262 -2.37 -6.64 1.20
CA LEU A 262 -2.62 -6.85 -0.24
C LEU A 262 -2.60 -5.53 -1.03
N THR A 263 -3.04 -4.43 -0.42
CA THR A 263 -3.01 -3.11 -1.07
C THR A 263 -1.62 -2.48 -1.02
N ALA A 264 -0.93 -2.51 0.12
CA ALA A 264 0.39 -1.90 0.28
C ALA A 264 1.54 -2.70 -0.36
N GLN A 265 1.50 -4.05 -0.27
CA GLN A 265 2.62 -4.91 -0.69
C GLN A 265 2.32 -5.74 -1.94
N GLY A 266 1.05 -6.15 -2.11
CA GLY A 266 0.59 -6.97 -3.24
C GLY A 266 0.30 -6.15 -4.49
N GLY A 267 -0.07 -4.88 -4.34
CA GLY A 267 -0.37 -3.98 -5.45
C GLY A 267 -1.84 -3.97 -5.88
N LEU A 268 -2.79 -4.48 -5.06
CA LEU A 268 -4.21 -4.16 -5.28
C LEU A 268 -4.47 -2.68 -4.99
N ASP A 269 -5.37 -2.04 -5.74
CA ASP A 269 -5.80 -0.67 -5.43
C ASP A 269 -6.87 -0.66 -4.32
N MET A 270 -7.73 -1.68 -4.31
CA MET A 270 -8.78 -1.84 -3.30
C MET A 270 -9.19 -3.29 -3.12
N VAL A 271 -9.83 -3.57 -1.97
CA VAL A 271 -10.29 -4.89 -1.59
C VAL A 271 -11.80 -4.88 -1.37
N LEU A 272 -12.48 -5.86 -1.96
CA LEU A 272 -13.91 -6.13 -1.81
C LEU A 272 -14.10 -7.26 -0.79
N GLN A 273 -14.44 -6.89 0.44
CA GLN A 273 -14.62 -7.79 1.59
C GLN A 273 -16.10 -8.08 1.88
N PHE A 274 -16.38 -9.19 2.57
CA PHE A 274 -17.75 -9.66 2.81
C PHE A 274 -18.16 -9.71 4.29
N GLU A 275 -17.33 -9.28 5.25
CA GLU A 275 -17.61 -9.42 6.69
C GLU A 275 -18.97 -8.81 7.08
N HIS A 276 -19.31 -7.63 6.51
CA HIS A 276 -20.62 -7.00 6.73
C HIS A 276 -21.81 -7.80 6.18
N ALA A 277 -21.63 -8.51 5.06
CA ALA A 277 -22.66 -9.32 4.42
C ALA A 277 -22.91 -10.65 5.16
N GLU A 278 -22.15 -10.94 6.22
CA GLU A 278 -22.36 -12.12 7.06
C GLU A 278 -23.05 -11.79 8.40
N LEU A 279 -23.21 -10.51 8.73
CA LEU A 279 -23.70 -10.08 10.05
C LEU A 279 -25.14 -10.48 10.34
N ASP A 280 -25.98 -10.64 9.31
CA ASP A 280 -27.41 -10.99 9.39
C ASP A 280 -27.71 -12.46 9.05
N ARG A 281 -26.71 -13.33 9.12
CA ARG A 281 -26.88 -14.78 9.01
C ARG A 281 -26.12 -15.55 10.07
N TRP A 282 -26.56 -16.78 10.31
CA TRP A 282 -25.79 -17.80 11.02
C TRP A 282 -24.80 -18.47 10.04
N PRO A 283 -23.89 -19.34 10.51
CA PRO A 283 -22.98 -20.06 9.63
C PRO A 283 -23.68 -20.91 8.56
N GLU A 284 -24.93 -21.32 8.76
CA GLU A 284 -25.76 -21.92 7.70
C GLU A 284 -26.24 -20.82 6.73
N ARG A 285 -25.88 -20.92 5.44
CA ARG A 285 -26.10 -19.86 4.44
C ARG A 285 -27.56 -19.44 4.28
N TRP A 286 -28.51 -20.34 4.53
CA TRP A 286 -29.95 -20.06 4.46
C TRP A 286 -30.51 -19.49 5.78
N ARG A 287 -29.79 -19.61 6.89
CA ARG A 287 -30.37 -19.31 8.21
C ARG A 287 -30.13 -17.86 8.60
N ARG A 288 -31.13 -17.03 8.38
CA ARG A 288 -31.11 -15.60 8.70
C ARG A 288 -31.12 -15.33 10.22
N ARG A 289 -30.51 -14.22 10.63
CA ARG A 289 -30.74 -13.57 11.93
C ARG A 289 -30.95 -12.05 11.72
N PRO A 290 -31.61 -11.34 12.64
CA PRO A 290 -31.73 -9.89 12.53
C PRO A 290 -30.37 -9.21 12.49
N LEU A 291 -30.20 -8.22 11.61
CA LEU A 291 -29.01 -7.36 11.61
C LEU A 291 -29.06 -6.46 12.86
N ASP A 292 -28.06 -6.56 13.72
CA ASP A 292 -27.84 -5.58 14.79
C ASP A 292 -27.02 -4.42 14.24
N LEU A 293 -27.57 -3.21 14.27
CA LEU A 293 -26.89 -2.00 13.80
C LEU A 293 -25.55 -1.77 14.52
N ARG A 294 -25.42 -2.24 15.77
CA ARG A 294 -24.19 -2.11 16.56
C ARG A 294 -23.09 -3.02 16.03
N ASP A 295 -23.42 -4.19 15.50
CA ASP A 295 -22.45 -5.05 14.80
C ASP A 295 -21.93 -4.36 13.54
N LEU A 296 -22.84 -3.76 12.74
CA LEU A 296 -22.45 -3.02 11.55
C LEU A 296 -21.55 -1.81 11.90
N LYS A 297 -21.81 -1.10 13.00
CA LYS A 297 -20.96 0.00 13.46
C LYS A 297 -19.58 -0.48 13.93
N ARG A 298 -19.50 -1.62 14.64
CA ARG A 298 -18.22 -2.24 15.02
C ARG A 298 -17.41 -2.63 13.79
N TRP A 299 -18.06 -3.26 12.82
CA TRP A 299 -17.45 -3.58 11.53
C TRP A 299 -16.94 -2.31 10.83
N ALA A 300 -17.79 -1.28 10.70
CA ALA A 300 -17.44 -0.05 10.01
C ALA A 300 -16.24 0.64 10.67
N ARG A 301 -16.18 0.72 12.01
CA ARG A 301 -15.02 1.30 12.72
C ARG A 301 -13.70 0.60 12.39
N ARG A 302 -13.70 -0.72 12.18
CA ARG A 302 -12.50 -1.49 11.82
C ARG A 302 -12.10 -1.28 10.36
N TRP A 303 -13.07 -1.26 9.45
CA TRP A 303 -12.82 -1.20 8.00
C TRP A 303 -12.69 0.22 7.44
N GLN A 304 -13.06 1.22 8.22
CA GLN A 304 -12.92 2.63 7.89
C GLN A 304 -11.64 3.25 8.45
N ASP A 305 -10.87 2.48 9.22
CA ASP A 305 -9.51 2.84 9.61
C ASP A 305 -8.65 3.02 8.35
N PRO A 306 -7.94 4.14 8.17
CA PRO A 306 -7.04 4.34 7.04
C PRO A 306 -5.98 3.25 6.87
N GLY A 307 -5.58 2.59 7.97
CA GLY A 307 -4.65 1.48 7.99
C GLY A 307 -5.19 0.18 7.39
N ALA A 308 -6.48 0.07 7.07
CA ALA A 308 -7.09 -1.09 6.40
C ALA A 308 -6.94 -1.08 4.86
N GLY A 309 -6.24 -0.09 4.30
CA GLY A 309 -6.15 0.13 2.85
C GLY A 309 -7.31 0.98 2.31
N TRP A 310 -7.57 0.90 0.99
CA TRP A 310 -8.72 1.56 0.38
C TRP A 310 -9.87 0.55 0.19
N PRO A 311 -11.03 0.73 0.83
CA PRO A 311 -12.10 -0.24 0.74
C PRO A 311 -12.97 -0.04 -0.51
N ALA A 312 -13.39 -1.14 -1.13
CA ALA A 312 -14.52 -1.17 -2.05
C ALA A 312 -15.82 -1.28 -1.24
N LEU A 313 -16.71 -0.31 -1.39
CA LEU A 313 -17.92 -0.17 -0.58
C LEU A 313 -19.13 -0.67 -1.38
N PHE A 314 -19.78 -1.73 -0.92
CA PHE A 314 -21.02 -2.23 -1.52
C PHE A 314 -22.00 -2.70 -0.44
N LEU A 315 -23.26 -2.88 -0.83
CA LEU A 315 -24.29 -3.56 -0.03
C LEU A 315 -25.02 -4.64 -0.86
N GLY A 316 -25.02 -4.50 -2.19
CA GLY A 316 -25.59 -5.44 -3.15
C GLY A 316 -24.57 -5.77 -4.23
N ASN A 317 -24.68 -6.98 -4.77
CA ASN A 317 -24.00 -7.49 -5.96
C ASN A 317 -24.79 -8.70 -6.49
N HIS A 318 -24.31 -9.36 -7.55
CA HIS A 318 -24.97 -10.53 -8.14
C HIS A 318 -25.05 -11.79 -7.25
N ASP A 319 -24.42 -11.76 -6.07
CA ASP A 319 -24.33 -12.85 -5.09
C ASP A 319 -25.02 -12.52 -3.75
N GLN A 320 -25.63 -11.34 -3.61
CA GLN A 320 -26.39 -10.95 -2.41
C GLN A 320 -27.87 -10.75 -2.74
N ALA A 321 -28.74 -10.97 -1.75
CA ALA A 321 -30.12 -10.51 -1.83
C ALA A 321 -30.18 -8.97 -1.96
N ARG A 322 -31.29 -8.45 -2.51
CA ARG A 322 -31.48 -7.02 -2.78
C ARG A 322 -31.41 -6.20 -1.50
N VAL A 323 -30.63 -5.11 -1.52
CA VAL A 323 -30.41 -4.21 -0.37
C VAL A 323 -31.74 -3.75 0.24
N ALA A 324 -32.67 -3.34 -0.61
CA ALA A 324 -33.97 -2.80 -0.20
C ALA A 324 -34.84 -3.84 0.55
N SER A 325 -34.74 -5.12 0.19
CA SER A 325 -35.46 -6.21 0.88
C SER A 325 -34.70 -6.76 2.09
N ARG A 326 -33.36 -6.80 2.03
CA ARG A 326 -32.52 -7.42 3.05
C ARG A 326 -32.33 -6.52 4.27
N TYR A 327 -31.99 -5.26 4.04
CA TYR A 327 -31.65 -4.27 5.05
C TYR A 327 -32.70 -3.16 5.20
N GLY A 328 -33.58 -3.00 4.21
CA GLY A 328 -34.61 -1.98 4.19
C GLY A 328 -35.92 -2.38 4.89
N ASP A 329 -36.91 -1.51 4.71
CA ASP A 329 -38.28 -1.70 5.16
C ASP A 329 -39.05 -2.56 4.13
N PRO A 330 -39.71 -3.65 4.55
CA PRO A 330 -40.58 -4.43 3.66
C PRO A 330 -41.97 -3.79 3.49
N GLY A 331 -42.26 -2.68 4.17
CA GLY A 331 -43.56 -2.02 4.18
C GLY A 331 -43.57 -0.74 3.37
N ARG A 332 -44.25 0.28 3.90
CA ARG A 332 -44.50 1.55 3.19
C ARG A 332 -43.26 2.45 3.05
N TRP A 333 -42.16 2.15 3.74
CA TRP A 333 -40.94 2.97 3.68
C TRP A 333 -39.85 2.32 2.82
N HIS A 334 -40.23 1.36 1.99
CA HIS A 334 -39.32 0.57 1.18
C HIS A 334 -38.35 1.43 0.37
N SER A 335 -38.86 2.30 -0.50
CA SER A 335 -38.05 3.16 -1.37
C SER A 335 -37.16 4.12 -0.56
N ARG A 336 -37.69 4.70 0.54
CA ARG A 336 -36.91 5.60 1.41
C ARG A 336 -35.79 4.85 2.15
N SER A 337 -36.06 3.64 2.63
CA SER A 337 -35.07 2.82 3.34
C SER A 337 -33.90 2.43 2.42
N ALA A 338 -34.18 2.10 1.15
CA ALA A 338 -33.17 1.85 0.14
C ALA A 338 -32.29 3.10 -0.10
N ALA A 339 -32.93 4.25 -0.29
CA ALA A 339 -32.22 5.53 -0.42
C ALA A 339 -31.34 5.83 0.81
N THR A 340 -31.82 5.54 2.02
CA THR A 340 -31.06 5.76 3.26
C THR A 340 -29.81 4.89 3.34
N TRP A 341 -29.90 3.62 2.94
CA TRP A 341 -28.72 2.76 2.85
C TRP A 341 -27.73 3.23 1.79
N ALA A 342 -28.21 3.78 0.67
CA ALA A 342 -27.33 4.41 -0.32
C ALA A 342 -26.57 5.61 0.28
N VAL A 343 -27.23 6.48 1.05
CA VAL A 343 -26.56 7.60 1.73
C VAL A 343 -25.54 7.10 2.76
N VAL A 344 -25.89 6.09 3.55
CA VAL A 344 -24.98 5.47 4.51
C VAL A 344 -23.73 4.94 3.80
N LEU A 345 -23.91 4.20 2.71
CA LEU A 345 -22.80 3.65 1.93
C LEU A 345 -21.86 4.75 1.38
N HIS A 346 -22.43 5.77 0.72
CA HIS A 346 -21.66 6.83 0.07
C HIS A 346 -20.95 7.78 1.04
N ALA A 347 -21.40 7.86 2.30
CA ALA A 347 -20.79 8.71 3.32
C ALA A 347 -19.48 8.12 3.90
N HIS A 348 -19.23 6.82 3.70
CA HIS A 348 -18.00 6.16 4.13
C HIS A 348 -16.78 6.53 3.25
N ARG A 349 -15.58 6.35 3.80
CA ARG A 349 -14.31 6.39 3.06
C ARG A 349 -14.16 5.12 2.24
N GLY A 350 -13.76 5.24 0.98
CA GLY A 350 -13.67 4.14 0.01
C GLY A 350 -14.43 4.43 -1.28
N THR A 351 -14.35 3.53 -2.26
CA THR A 351 -15.02 3.68 -3.57
C THR A 351 -16.38 2.97 -3.56
N PRO A 352 -17.52 3.66 -3.78
CA PRO A 352 -18.83 3.02 -3.82
C PRO A 352 -19.06 2.19 -5.09
N PHE A 353 -19.67 1.02 -4.91
CA PHE A 353 -20.15 0.11 -5.94
C PHE A 353 -21.67 0.06 -5.88
N LEU A 354 -22.30 0.33 -7.02
CA LEU A 354 -23.75 0.32 -7.21
C LEU A 354 -24.12 -0.85 -8.10
N PHE A 355 -24.92 -1.78 -7.59
CA PHE A 355 -25.38 -2.94 -8.36
C PHE A 355 -26.66 -2.62 -9.14
N GLN A 356 -26.76 -3.17 -10.36
CA GLN A 356 -27.89 -2.91 -11.25
C GLN A 356 -29.26 -3.13 -10.61
N GLY A 357 -30.14 -2.13 -10.65
CA GLY A 357 -31.49 -2.18 -10.12
C GLY A 357 -31.61 -1.74 -8.66
N ASP A 358 -30.51 -1.62 -7.91
CA ASP A 358 -30.56 -1.07 -6.55
C ASP A 358 -30.90 0.44 -6.60
N GLU A 359 -30.54 1.13 -7.69
CA GLU A 359 -30.87 2.53 -7.92
C GLU A 359 -32.35 2.82 -8.12
N ILE A 360 -33.17 1.79 -8.40
CA ILE A 360 -34.64 1.88 -8.45
C ILE A 360 -35.30 1.08 -7.32
N ALA A 361 -34.52 0.74 -6.29
CA ALA A 361 -34.93 -0.05 -5.14
C ALA A 361 -35.61 -1.37 -5.52
N MET A 362 -35.06 -2.13 -6.49
CA MET A 362 -35.60 -3.45 -6.80
C MET A 362 -35.63 -4.35 -5.56
N THR A 363 -36.71 -5.14 -5.44
CA THR A 363 -36.95 -6.07 -4.35
C THR A 363 -36.50 -7.49 -4.68
N ASN A 364 -36.39 -8.32 -3.64
CA ASN A 364 -36.26 -9.76 -3.80
C ASN A 364 -37.44 -10.29 -4.62
N ARG A 365 -37.14 -11.07 -5.67
CA ARG A 365 -38.18 -11.78 -6.44
C ARG A 365 -39.01 -12.70 -5.54
N PRO A 366 -40.30 -12.89 -5.83
CA PRO A 366 -41.07 -13.99 -5.24
C PRO A 366 -40.46 -15.35 -5.60
N LEU A 367 -40.39 -16.24 -4.61
CA LEU A 367 -39.98 -17.64 -4.73
C LEU A 367 -41.10 -18.49 -4.12
N ALA A 368 -41.91 -19.14 -4.95
CA ALA A 368 -43.05 -19.95 -4.51
C ALA A 368 -42.60 -21.31 -3.98
N GLY A 369 -41.64 -21.95 -4.65
CA GLY A 369 -41.12 -23.25 -4.23
C GLY A 369 -39.74 -23.59 -4.82
N PRO A 370 -39.24 -24.82 -4.58
CA PRO A 370 -37.91 -25.25 -5.02
C PRO A 370 -37.67 -25.13 -6.53
N ASP A 371 -38.71 -25.32 -7.34
CA ASP A 371 -38.61 -25.28 -8.80
C ASP A 371 -38.31 -23.87 -9.34
N ASP A 372 -38.48 -22.83 -8.52
CA ASP A 372 -38.14 -21.44 -8.87
C ASP A 372 -36.65 -21.12 -8.69
N LEU A 373 -35.90 -22.00 -8.02
CA LEU A 373 -34.45 -21.86 -7.79
C LEU A 373 -33.68 -22.18 -9.06
N VAL A 374 -33.01 -21.17 -9.61
CA VAL A 374 -32.20 -21.31 -10.83
C VAL A 374 -30.73 -21.44 -10.46
N ASP A 375 -30.29 -20.68 -9.46
CA ASP A 375 -28.93 -20.69 -8.94
C ASP A 375 -28.47 -22.06 -8.43
N VAL A 376 -27.22 -22.39 -8.72
CA VAL A 376 -26.62 -23.68 -8.33
C VAL A 376 -26.38 -23.76 -6.82
N GLU A 377 -25.99 -22.66 -6.17
CA GLU A 377 -25.79 -22.63 -4.72
C GLU A 377 -27.13 -22.82 -3.99
N GLY A 378 -28.18 -22.08 -4.35
CA GLY A 378 -29.49 -22.19 -3.73
C GLY A 378 -30.05 -23.62 -3.74
N ARG A 379 -29.93 -24.31 -4.89
CA ARG A 379 -30.33 -25.73 -5.02
C ARG A 379 -29.47 -26.67 -4.19
N ALA A 380 -28.15 -26.44 -4.16
CA ALA A 380 -27.22 -27.25 -3.37
C ALA A 380 -27.48 -27.08 -1.85
N VAL A 381 -27.67 -25.85 -1.40
CA VAL A 381 -27.99 -25.51 -0.01
C VAL A 381 -29.29 -26.19 0.42
N LEU A 382 -30.35 -26.13 -0.41
CA LEU A 382 -31.60 -26.83 -0.14
C LEU A 382 -31.40 -28.34 -0.03
N ALA A 383 -30.73 -28.94 -1.02
CA ALA A 383 -30.51 -30.39 -1.05
C ALA A 383 -29.68 -30.88 0.16
N GLU A 384 -28.60 -30.16 0.51
CA GLU A 384 -27.73 -30.52 1.64
C GLU A 384 -28.44 -30.36 2.98
N ALA A 385 -29.14 -29.24 3.20
CA ALA A 385 -29.85 -29.00 4.45
C ALA A 385 -30.96 -30.03 4.68
N VAL A 386 -31.74 -30.35 3.63
CA VAL A 386 -32.82 -31.36 3.71
C VAL A 386 -32.23 -32.76 3.93
N ALA A 387 -31.12 -33.10 3.28
CA ALA A 387 -30.42 -34.37 3.54
C ALA A 387 -29.86 -34.44 4.98
N GLY A 388 -29.50 -33.29 5.56
CA GLY A 388 -29.11 -33.14 6.97
C GLY A 388 -30.29 -33.16 7.96
N GLY A 389 -31.54 -33.25 7.48
CA GLY A 389 -32.75 -33.33 8.30
C GLY A 389 -33.45 -32.00 8.59
N ALA A 390 -33.07 -30.92 7.91
CA ALA A 390 -33.80 -29.64 7.99
C ALA A 390 -35.17 -29.73 7.27
N ASP A 391 -36.14 -28.93 7.73
CA ASP A 391 -37.43 -28.79 7.05
C ASP A 391 -37.24 -28.01 5.73
N PRO A 392 -37.60 -28.57 4.56
CA PRO A 392 -37.48 -27.88 3.28
C PRO A 392 -38.08 -26.47 3.27
N GLU A 393 -39.21 -26.25 3.95
CA GLU A 393 -39.85 -24.93 3.93
C GLU A 393 -39.08 -23.89 4.75
N GLU A 394 -38.47 -24.30 5.88
CA GLU A 394 -37.60 -23.42 6.68
C GLU A 394 -36.36 -22.99 5.87
N VAL A 395 -35.82 -23.91 5.07
CA VAL A 395 -34.69 -23.61 4.18
C VAL A 395 -35.11 -22.67 3.05
N LEU A 396 -36.28 -22.89 2.45
CA LEU A 396 -36.84 -22.00 1.41
C LEU A 396 -37.14 -20.61 1.96
N ASP A 397 -37.66 -20.48 3.18
CA ASP A 397 -37.84 -19.18 3.86
C ASP A 397 -36.52 -18.43 4.02
N GLY A 398 -35.46 -19.17 4.36
CA GLY A 398 -34.10 -18.66 4.38
C GLY A 398 -33.64 -18.14 3.02
N LEU A 399 -33.82 -18.95 1.97
CA LEU A 399 -33.45 -18.62 0.60
C LEU A 399 -34.28 -17.44 0.04
N ARG A 400 -35.56 -17.29 0.41
CA ARG A 400 -36.40 -16.11 0.09
C ARG A 400 -35.83 -14.80 0.64
N ALA A 401 -35.06 -14.88 1.73
CA ALA A 401 -34.48 -13.71 2.36
C ALA A 401 -33.05 -13.41 1.87
N LEU A 402 -32.25 -14.46 1.62
CA LEU A 402 -30.79 -14.35 1.44
C LEU A 402 -30.27 -14.88 0.09
N GLY A 403 -31.10 -15.54 -0.71
CA GLY A 403 -30.67 -16.24 -1.93
C GLY A 403 -30.16 -15.31 -3.05
N ARG A 404 -29.21 -15.83 -3.84
CA ARG A 404 -28.56 -15.08 -4.94
C ARG A 404 -29.48 -14.80 -6.12
N ASP A 405 -30.47 -15.66 -6.36
CA ASP A 405 -31.43 -15.53 -7.46
C ASP A 405 -32.16 -14.17 -7.46
N HIS A 406 -32.29 -13.51 -6.30
CA HIS A 406 -32.93 -12.21 -6.18
C HIS A 406 -32.18 -11.07 -6.90
N ALA A 407 -30.85 -11.13 -6.94
CA ALA A 407 -30.02 -10.15 -7.64
C ALA A 407 -29.93 -10.39 -9.15
N ARG A 408 -30.33 -11.59 -9.61
CA ARG A 408 -30.10 -12.04 -11.00
C ARG A 408 -31.33 -11.92 -11.91
N VAL A 409 -32.43 -11.34 -11.44
CA VAL A 409 -33.61 -11.06 -12.28
C VAL A 409 -33.39 -9.90 -13.25
N PRO A 410 -34.08 -9.88 -14.41
CA PRO A 410 -34.07 -8.77 -15.36
C PRO A 410 -34.26 -7.40 -14.71
N VAL A 411 -33.42 -6.43 -15.10
CA VAL A 411 -33.59 -5.02 -14.72
C VAL A 411 -34.90 -4.49 -15.32
N SER A 412 -35.69 -3.80 -14.49
CA SER A 412 -36.94 -3.15 -14.91
C SER A 412 -36.64 -1.77 -15.54
N TRP A 413 -36.55 -1.70 -16.87
CA TRP A 413 -36.31 -0.46 -17.61
C TRP A 413 -37.56 0.41 -17.77
N ASP A 414 -38.71 -0.19 -18.08
CA ASP A 414 -39.98 0.52 -18.26
C ASP A 414 -41.19 -0.32 -17.85
N GLY A 415 -42.39 0.26 -17.94
CA GLY A 415 -43.64 -0.42 -17.56
C GLY A 415 -44.22 -1.37 -18.62
N GLY A 416 -43.48 -1.63 -19.70
CA GLY A 416 -43.88 -2.53 -20.78
C GLY A 416 -43.73 -4.02 -20.44
N PRO A 417 -43.99 -4.91 -21.43
CA PRO A 417 -43.76 -6.34 -21.29
C PRO A 417 -42.35 -6.64 -20.78
N HIS A 418 -42.24 -7.58 -19.83
CA HIS A 418 -40.98 -7.99 -19.21
C HIS A 418 -40.14 -6.84 -18.63
N GLY A 419 -40.76 -5.71 -18.30
CA GLY A 419 -40.06 -4.53 -17.79
C GLY A 419 -39.18 -3.83 -18.82
N GLY A 420 -39.38 -4.06 -20.13
CA GLY A 420 -38.52 -3.48 -21.17
C GLY A 420 -37.11 -4.07 -21.25
N PHE A 421 -36.89 -5.23 -20.60
CA PHE A 421 -35.62 -5.97 -20.66
C PHE A 421 -35.39 -6.66 -22.00
N THR A 422 -36.41 -7.33 -22.54
CA THR A 422 -36.36 -8.10 -23.80
C THR A 422 -37.68 -7.99 -24.56
N THR A 423 -37.64 -8.16 -25.89
CA THR A 423 -38.84 -8.40 -26.71
C THR A 423 -39.24 -9.88 -26.79
N GLY A 424 -38.37 -10.80 -26.36
CA GLY A 424 -38.58 -12.24 -26.33
C GLY A 424 -39.13 -12.75 -24.99
N THR A 425 -38.77 -13.98 -24.63
CA THR A 425 -39.10 -14.58 -23.32
C THR A 425 -37.86 -14.58 -22.44
N PRO A 426 -37.85 -13.85 -21.31
CA PRO A 426 -36.64 -13.72 -20.51
C PRO A 426 -36.22 -15.05 -19.90
N TRP A 427 -34.91 -15.27 -19.80
CA TRP A 427 -34.31 -16.50 -19.26
C TRP A 427 -34.72 -16.79 -17.80
N THR A 428 -35.12 -15.76 -17.07
CA THR A 428 -35.80 -15.84 -15.79
C THR A 428 -36.94 -14.82 -15.76
N PRO A 429 -38.07 -15.09 -15.07
CA PRO A 429 -39.22 -14.19 -15.08
C PRO A 429 -38.86 -12.76 -14.65
N ALA A 430 -39.39 -11.77 -15.38
CA ALA A 430 -39.28 -10.37 -15.00
C ALA A 430 -39.96 -10.11 -13.64
N HIS A 431 -39.48 -9.10 -12.92
CA HIS A 431 -39.99 -8.79 -11.61
C HIS A 431 -41.47 -8.36 -11.65
N PRO A 432 -42.37 -8.87 -10.78
CA PRO A 432 -43.78 -8.51 -10.78
C PRO A 432 -44.06 -7.01 -10.57
N GLU A 433 -43.13 -6.31 -9.93
CA GLU A 433 -43.22 -4.86 -9.69
C GLU A 433 -42.77 -4.00 -10.89
N ALA A 434 -42.21 -4.60 -11.95
CA ALA A 434 -41.71 -3.87 -13.12
C ALA A 434 -42.69 -2.84 -13.71
N PRO A 435 -44.03 -3.05 -13.76
CA PRO A 435 -44.96 -2.06 -14.28
C PRO A 435 -44.94 -0.70 -13.57
N HIS A 436 -44.52 -0.65 -12.30
CA HIS A 436 -44.52 0.58 -11.49
C HIS A 436 -43.17 0.92 -10.85
N ARG A 437 -42.28 -0.07 -10.66
CA ARG A 437 -40.91 0.11 -10.20
C ARG A 437 -39.95 -0.18 -11.34
N ASN A 438 -39.66 0.85 -12.12
CA ASN A 438 -38.79 0.79 -13.28
C ASN A 438 -38.03 2.11 -13.50
N VAL A 439 -36.94 2.03 -14.28
CA VAL A 439 -36.08 3.17 -14.59
C VAL A 439 -36.87 4.33 -15.19
N ALA A 440 -37.78 4.10 -16.14
CA ALA A 440 -38.54 5.18 -16.78
C ALA A 440 -39.41 5.97 -15.79
N ALA A 441 -40.10 5.28 -14.87
CA ALA A 441 -40.91 5.90 -13.81
C ALA A 441 -40.04 6.67 -12.81
N GLU A 442 -38.99 6.04 -12.28
CA GLU A 442 -38.04 6.64 -11.34
C GLU A 442 -37.29 7.84 -11.96
N ARG A 443 -37.08 7.82 -13.29
CA ARG A 443 -36.45 8.92 -14.04
C ARG A 443 -37.36 10.13 -14.18
N ALA A 444 -38.67 9.94 -14.19
CA ALA A 444 -39.65 11.03 -14.28
C ALA A 444 -39.89 11.71 -12.92
N ASP A 445 -39.78 10.96 -11.82
CA ASP A 445 -39.94 11.46 -10.46
C ASP A 445 -38.61 11.97 -9.88
N ARG A 446 -38.50 13.28 -9.61
CA ARG A 446 -37.29 13.89 -9.03
C ARG A 446 -37.05 13.54 -7.56
N SER A 447 -38.06 13.01 -6.88
CA SER A 447 -37.99 12.59 -5.49
C SER A 447 -37.58 11.12 -5.32
N SER A 448 -37.37 10.42 -6.44
CA SER A 448 -37.14 8.99 -6.53
C SER A 448 -35.78 8.52 -5.97
N VAL A 449 -35.65 7.21 -5.78
CA VAL A 449 -34.41 6.58 -5.32
C VAL A 449 -33.31 6.77 -6.36
N LEU A 450 -33.65 6.70 -7.65
CA LEU A 450 -32.73 6.92 -8.76
C LEU A 450 -32.09 8.31 -8.72
N HIS A 451 -32.88 9.34 -8.39
CA HIS A 451 -32.37 10.69 -8.21
C HIS A 451 -31.55 10.87 -6.92
N VAL A 452 -31.75 10.02 -5.89
CA VAL A 452 -30.83 9.97 -4.74
C VAL A 452 -29.47 9.43 -5.16
N HIS A 453 -29.39 8.33 -5.92
CA HIS A 453 -28.12 7.78 -6.41
C HIS A 453 -27.37 8.75 -7.33
N ARG A 454 -28.00 9.16 -8.43
CA ARG A 454 -28.20 10.59 -8.72
C ARG A 454 -27.23 11.60 -8.12
N ASP A 455 -27.79 12.28 -7.13
CA ASP A 455 -27.16 13.36 -6.39
C ASP A 455 -25.98 12.87 -5.55
N LEU A 456 -25.99 11.63 -5.06
CA LEU A 456 -24.85 11.07 -4.31
C LEU A 456 -23.59 10.93 -5.18
N VAL A 457 -23.75 10.50 -6.43
CA VAL A 457 -22.64 10.41 -7.40
C VAL A 457 -22.10 11.81 -7.71
N ALA A 458 -22.99 12.78 -7.96
CA ALA A 458 -22.59 14.16 -8.21
C ALA A 458 -21.93 14.80 -6.97
N LEU A 459 -22.48 14.55 -5.78
CA LEU A 459 -21.99 15.11 -4.53
C LEU A 459 -20.60 14.58 -4.18
N ARG A 460 -20.33 13.29 -4.41
CA ARG A 460 -19.01 12.71 -4.19
C ARG A 460 -17.91 13.40 -4.99
N ARG A 461 -18.20 13.78 -6.24
CA ARG A 461 -17.28 14.54 -7.10
C ARG A 461 -17.12 16.00 -6.64
N ALA A 462 -18.18 16.60 -6.12
CA ALA A 462 -18.20 18.00 -5.73
C ALA A 462 -17.70 18.27 -4.30
N GLU A 463 -17.67 17.24 -3.44
CA GLU A 463 -17.35 17.37 -2.02
C GLU A 463 -16.15 16.48 -1.64
N PRO A 464 -14.91 17.02 -1.71
CA PRO A 464 -13.69 16.27 -1.41
C PRO A 464 -13.68 15.64 0.00
N ALA A 465 -14.42 16.20 0.97
CA ALA A 465 -14.54 15.62 2.30
C ALA A 465 -15.21 14.23 2.30
N LEU A 466 -15.99 13.86 1.27
CA LEU A 466 -16.53 12.51 1.10
C LEU A 466 -15.50 11.51 0.55
N VAL A 467 -14.44 11.99 -0.08
CA VAL A 467 -13.39 11.14 -0.66
C VAL A 467 -12.21 11.05 0.32
N ASP A 468 -11.56 12.17 0.59
CA ASP A 468 -10.29 12.24 1.32
C ASP A 468 -10.46 12.59 2.80
N GLY A 469 -11.67 12.99 3.23
CA GLY A 469 -11.91 13.36 4.61
C GLY A 469 -11.80 12.17 5.57
N ASP A 470 -11.19 12.39 6.73
CA ASP A 470 -11.15 11.41 7.81
C ASP A 470 -12.56 11.01 8.21
N VAL A 471 -12.74 9.77 8.64
CA VAL A 471 -14.05 9.21 8.99
C VAL A 471 -14.11 8.83 10.46
N THR A 472 -15.17 9.24 11.14
CA THR A 472 -15.47 8.83 12.51
C THR A 472 -16.90 8.30 12.58
N VAL A 473 -17.08 7.00 12.83
CA VAL A 473 -18.39 6.43 13.13
C VAL A 473 -18.80 6.84 14.54
N LEU A 474 -20.00 7.40 14.68
CA LEU A 474 -20.55 7.90 15.94
C LEU A 474 -21.59 6.93 16.51
N LEU A 475 -22.02 7.18 17.75
CA LEU A 475 -23.10 6.45 18.41
C LEU A 475 -22.91 4.92 18.40
N PRO A 476 -21.77 4.38 18.88
CA PRO A 476 -21.42 2.97 18.72
C PRO A 476 -22.46 2.00 19.33
N ASP A 477 -23.19 2.43 20.36
CA ASP A 477 -24.14 1.61 21.11
C ASP A 477 -25.61 1.87 20.74
N ASP A 478 -25.89 2.84 19.86
CA ASP A 478 -27.27 3.15 19.44
C ASP A 478 -27.79 2.08 18.47
N PRO A 479 -28.92 1.41 18.74
CA PRO A 479 -29.43 0.33 17.88
C PRO A 479 -30.28 0.81 16.69
N VAL A 480 -30.58 2.11 16.59
CA VAL A 480 -31.55 2.67 15.63
C VAL A 480 -30.96 3.75 14.73
N VAL A 481 -30.02 4.55 15.22
CA VAL A 481 -29.47 5.68 14.48
C VAL A 481 -28.05 5.38 14.02
N TYR A 482 -27.79 5.37 12.72
CA TYR A 482 -26.43 5.33 12.17
C TYR A 482 -25.94 6.76 11.95
N ALA A 483 -24.78 7.10 12.52
CA ALA A 483 -24.19 8.42 12.33
C ALA A 483 -22.70 8.31 12.07
N LEU A 484 -22.18 9.15 11.17
CA LEU A 484 -20.75 9.28 10.94
C LEU A 484 -20.38 10.72 10.61
N ARG A 485 -19.12 11.05 10.87
CA ARG A 485 -18.55 12.36 10.60
C ARG A 485 -17.42 12.24 9.59
N ARG A 486 -17.38 13.17 8.63
CA ARG A 486 -16.25 13.34 7.71
C ARG A 486 -15.59 14.68 7.93
N ARG A 487 -14.26 14.76 7.94
CA ARG A 487 -13.55 16.02 8.10
C ARG A 487 -12.40 16.14 7.11
N LEU A 488 -12.36 17.25 6.38
CA LEU A 488 -11.26 17.61 5.50
C LEU A 488 -11.01 19.12 5.59
N GLY A 489 -9.86 19.50 6.15
CA GLY A 489 -9.54 20.89 6.42
C GLY A 489 -10.61 21.58 7.28
N ARG A 490 -11.29 22.58 6.70
CA ARG A 490 -12.34 23.38 7.36
C ARG A 490 -13.75 22.81 7.16
N THR A 491 -13.91 21.90 6.20
CA THR A 491 -15.19 21.26 5.91
C THR A 491 -15.40 20.11 6.87
N GLU A 492 -16.56 20.10 7.52
CA GLU A 492 -17.02 18.96 8.29
C GLU A 492 -18.39 18.54 7.77
N LEU A 493 -18.53 17.25 7.52
CA LEU A 493 -19.79 16.61 7.16
C LEU A 493 -20.30 15.75 8.31
N LEU A 494 -21.61 15.71 8.48
CA LEU A 494 -22.28 14.82 9.41
C LEU A 494 -23.38 14.08 8.67
N LEU A 495 -23.30 12.76 8.65
CA LEU A 495 -24.42 11.89 8.33
C LEU A 495 -25.14 11.53 9.63
N VAL A 496 -26.47 11.65 9.64
CA VAL A 496 -27.34 11.03 10.63
C VAL A 496 -28.49 10.32 9.90
N ALA A 497 -28.66 9.03 10.15
CA ALA A 497 -29.64 8.17 9.50
C ALA A 497 -30.45 7.35 10.51
N SER A 498 -31.77 7.39 10.42
CA SER A 498 -32.67 6.51 11.15
C SER A 498 -32.87 5.20 10.39
N THR A 499 -32.83 4.06 11.07
CA THR A 499 -33.11 2.73 10.50
C THR A 499 -34.40 2.12 11.06
N THR A 500 -35.42 2.95 11.31
CA THR A 500 -36.73 2.52 11.83
C THR A 500 -37.90 3.17 11.08
N ALA A 501 -39.06 2.51 11.11
CA ALA A 501 -40.32 2.96 10.53
C ALA A 501 -41.04 4.04 11.38
N ASP A 502 -40.52 4.34 12.57
CA ASP A 502 -41.05 5.37 13.47
C ASP A 502 -40.21 6.67 13.39
N PRO A 503 -40.82 7.85 13.63
CA PRO A 503 -40.05 9.08 13.81
C PRO A 503 -39.11 8.94 15.02
N HIS A 504 -37.88 9.44 14.88
CA HIS A 504 -36.88 9.39 15.93
C HIS A 504 -36.47 10.81 16.36
N PRO A 505 -36.40 11.13 17.67
CA PRO A 505 -35.85 12.40 18.11
C PRO A 505 -34.40 12.58 17.62
N TRP A 506 -33.91 13.82 17.52
CA TRP A 506 -32.49 14.03 17.24
C TRP A 506 -31.64 13.30 18.31
N PRO A 507 -30.61 12.53 17.92
CA PRO A 507 -29.83 11.74 18.88
C PRO A 507 -29.14 12.64 19.90
N ALA A 508 -29.48 12.48 21.19
CA ALA A 508 -29.04 13.37 22.26
C ALA A 508 -27.51 13.44 22.43
N ALA A 509 -26.79 12.38 22.05
CA ALA A 509 -25.34 12.31 22.09
C ALA A 509 -24.65 13.04 20.92
N VAL A 510 -25.39 13.53 19.93
CA VAL A 510 -24.88 14.41 18.87
C VAL A 510 -25.36 15.83 19.17
N ASP A 511 -24.45 16.69 19.62
CA ASP A 511 -24.80 18.09 19.93
C ASP A 511 -25.42 18.77 18.69
N PRO A 512 -26.69 19.21 18.75
CA PRO A 512 -27.34 19.86 17.62
C PRO A 512 -26.91 21.32 17.42
N ALA A 513 -26.41 22.00 18.47
CA ALA A 513 -26.13 23.44 18.40
C ALA A 513 -25.14 23.82 17.28
N PRO A 514 -24.05 23.07 17.04
CA PRO A 514 -23.08 23.39 15.99
C PRO A 514 -23.59 23.08 14.56
N TRP A 515 -24.72 22.38 14.44
CA TRP A 515 -25.33 21.96 13.18
C TRP A 515 -26.63 22.69 12.85
N ALA A 516 -27.17 23.51 13.77
CA ALA A 516 -28.43 24.22 13.58
C ALA A 516 -28.43 25.14 12.33
N GLY A 517 -27.27 25.69 11.97
CA GLY A 517 -27.06 26.50 10.76
C GLY A 517 -26.30 25.78 9.63
N ALA A 518 -26.12 24.45 9.73
CA ALA A 518 -25.42 23.68 8.71
C ALA A 518 -26.25 23.61 7.41
N GLN A 519 -25.55 23.50 6.28
CA GLN A 519 -26.19 23.23 5.00
C GLN A 519 -26.60 21.76 4.93
N VAL A 520 -27.87 21.49 4.61
CA VAL A 520 -28.32 20.14 4.24
C VAL A 520 -27.87 19.89 2.80
N LEU A 521 -26.88 19.01 2.61
CA LEU A 521 -26.43 18.61 1.26
C LEU A 521 -27.41 17.63 0.61
N LEU A 522 -27.97 16.72 1.41
CA LEU A 522 -28.93 15.71 0.95
C LEU A 522 -29.81 15.24 2.11
N THR A 523 -31.10 14.97 1.84
CA THR A 523 -32.01 14.27 2.75
C THR A 523 -32.88 13.25 1.99
N THR A 524 -33.10 12.08 2.59
CA THR A 524 -33.99 11.05 2.03
C THR A 524 -35.47 11.27 2.38
N ALA A 525 -35.80 12.26 3.22
CA ALA A 525 -37.20 12.63 3.51
C ALA A 525 -37.97 13.08 2.25
N ARG A 526 -37.25 13.49 1.19
CA ARG A 526 -37.85 13.79 -0.11
C ARG A 526 -38.49 12.57 -0.77
N VAL A 527 -37.96 11.37 -0.53
CA VAL A 527 -38.52 10.12 -1.05
C VAL A 527 -39.84 9.86 -0.31
N ALA A 528 -40.95 9.87 -1.03
CA ALA A 528 -42.27 9.64 -0.47
C ALA A 528 -42.41 8.22 0.12
N ALA A 529 -43.42 7.99 0.95
CA ALA A 529 -43.77 6.63 1.32
C ALA A 529 -44.33 5.90 0.09
N ASP A 530 -44.01 4.63 -0.08
CA ASP A 530 -44.59 3.81 -1.14
C ASP A 530 -46.12 3.78 -1.00
N GLY A 531 -46.82 4.10 -2.09
CA GLY A 531 -48.29 4.21 -2.15
C GLY A 531 -48.85 5.63 -1.95
N ASP A 532 -48.04 6.59 -1.49
CA ASP A 532 -48.43 7.99 -1.46
C ASP A 532 -48.24 8.62 -2.86
N PRO A 533 -49.08 9.59 -3.28
CA PRO A 533 -48.87 10.28 -4.56
C PRO A 533 -47.57 11.06 -4.54
N ALA A 534 -46.79 10.95 -5.62
CA ALA A 534 -45.57 11.73 -5.78
C ALA A 534 -45.88 13.25 -5.67
N PRO A 535 -45.03 14.04 -5.00
CA PRO A 535 -45.22 15.48 -4.92
C PRO A 535 -45.23 16.11 -6.32
N ASP A 536 -46.10 17.11 -6.55
CA ASP A 536 -46.25 17.74 -7.87
C ASP A 536 -44.89 18.25 -8.38
N PRO A 537 -44.39 17.78 -9.55
CA PRO A 537 -43.08 18.13 -10.08
C PRO A 537 -42.90 19.64 -10.35
N ALA A 538 -43.97 20.43 -10.44
CA ALA A 538 -43.92 21.88 -10.55
C ALA A 538 -43.69 22.59 -9.20
N THR A 539 -43.97 21.91 -8.08
CA THR A 539 -43.83 22.42 -6.70
C THR A 539 -42.75 21.68 -5.90
N ALA A 540 -42.28 20.54 -6.40
CA ALA A 540 -41.17 19.79 -5.82
C ALA A 540 -39.92 20.68 -5.83
N PRO A 541 -39.23 20.84 -4.69
CA PRO A 541 -38.06 21.71 -4.61
C PRO A 541 -37.01 21.29 -5.64
N THR A 542 -36.49 22.27 -6.38
CA THR A 542 -35.42 22.09 -7.38
C THR A 542 -34.04 21.87 -6.75
N ALA A 543 -33.95 21.98 -5.43
CA ALA A 543 -32.76 21.75 -4.62
C ALA A 543 -32.96 20.53 -3.69
N PRO A 544 -31.88 19.89 -3.18
CA PRO A 544 -31.96 18.70 -2.32
C PRO A 544 -32.67 18.89 -0.96
N THR A 545 -33.23 20.07 -0.70
CA THR A 545 -33.68 20.50 0.62
C THR A 545 -35.21 20.49 0.72
N ALA A 546 -35.77 19.48 1.38
CA ALA A 546 -37.01 19.69 2.11
C ALA A 546 -36.76 20.78 3.19
N PRO A 547 -37.75 21.60 3.56
CA PRO A 547 -37.60 22.68 4.55
C PRO A 547 -37.57 22.14 5.99
N THR A 548 -36.78 21.10 6.26
CA THR A 548 -36.52 20.60 7.60
C THR A 548 -35.30 21.31 8.17
N ALA A 549 -35.43 21.86 9.38
CA ALA A 549 -34.28 22.37 10.12
C ALA A 549 -33.23 21.25 10.25
N PRO A 550 -31.92 21.52 10.06
CA PRO A 550 -30.89 20.48 9.99
C PRO A 550 -30.94 19.47 11.15
N THR A 551 -31.27 19.95 12.34
CA THR A 551 -31.30 19.18 13.60
C THR A 551 -32.71 18.92 14.14
N ALA A 552 -33.75 19.02 13.30
CA ALA A 552 -35.10 18.60 13.65
C ALA A 552 -35.15 17.08 13.93
N PRO A 553 -36.20 16.56 14.61
CA PRO A 553 -36.45 15.11 14.68
C PRO A 553 -36.39 14.46 13.29
N LEU A 554 -35.86 13.24 13.23
CA LEU A 554 -35.75 12.44 12.01
C LEU A 554 -37.10 11.79 11.70
N ALA A 555 -37.54 11.90 10.45
CA ALA A 555 -38.68 11.13 9.96
C ALA A 555 -38.32 9.63 9.86
N PRO A 556 -39.31 8.73 9.73
CA PRO A 556 -39.08 7.32 9.47
C PRO A 556 -38.09 7.12 8.32
N TRP A 557 -37.09 6.29 8.55
CA TRP A 557 -36.01 5.99 7.60
C TRP A 557 -35.30 7.22 7.02
N GLU A 558 -35.32 8.38 7.68
CA GLU A 558 -34.64 9.57 7.14
C GLU A 558 -33.13 9.52 7.37
N ALA A 559 -32.37 9.80 6.32
CA ALA A 559 -30.95 10.14 6.37
C ALA A 559 -30.76 11.61 6.00
N ARG A 560 -29.88 12.31 6.72
CA ARG A 560 -29.43 13.67 6.41
C ARG A 560 -27.91 13.71 6.34
N LEU A 561 -27.38 14.26 5.25
CA LEU A 561 -25.97 14.62 5.11
C LEU A 561 -25.84 16.13 5.21
N LEU A 562 -25.22 16.59 6.28
CA LEU A 562 -25.05 18.00 6.63
C LEU A 562 -23.62 18.43 6.37
N ARG A 563 -23.42 19.69 5.98
CA ARG A 563 -22.12 20.34 5.86
C ARG A 563 -22.06 21.61 6.67
N ARG A 564 -20.96 21.79 7.38
CA ARG A 564 -20.60 23.06 7.98
C ARG A 564 -19.15 23.39 7.73
N PHE A 565 -18.84 24.67 7.86
CA PHE A 565 -17.47 25.18 7.85
C PHE A 565 -17.14 25.66 9.24
N HIS A 566 -15.97 25.28 9.75
CA HIS A 566 -15.50 25.87 11.00
C HIS A 566 -15.16 27.36 10.75
N PRO A 567 -15.70 28.29 11.58
CA PRO A 567 -15.29 29.68 11.54
C PRO A 567 -13.80 29.77 11.90
N PRO A 568 -13.07 30.77 11.38
CA PRO A 568 -11.71 31.00 11.84
C PRO A 568 -11.75 31.34 13.33
N THR A 569 -10.88 30.73 14.13
CA THR A 569 -10.75 31.06 15.55
C THR A 569 -10.39 32.55 15.67
N PRO A 570 -11.15 33.37 16.42
CA PRO A 570 -10.80 34.77 16.61
C PRO A 570 -9.53 34.86 17.46
N THR A 571 -8.43 35.33 16.85
CA THR A 571 -7.25 35.76 17.59
C THR A 571 -7.60 37.02 18.37
N SER A 572 -7.73 36.92 19.69
CA SER A 572 -7.87 38.10 20.55
C SER A 572 -6.53 38.86 20.59
N ARG A 573 -6.39 39.87 19.72
CA ARG A 573 -5.48 40.99 19.95
C ARG A 573 -6.30 42.20 20.36
N THR A 574 -6.30 42.51 21.65
CA THR A 574 -6.45 43.91 22.08
C THR A 574 -5.16 44.64 21.74
N ASP A 575 -5.24 45.64 20.86
CA ASP A 575 -4.17 46.61 20.62
C ASP A 575 -4.75 48.02 20.82
N PRO A 576 -4.21 48.86 21.71
CA PRO A 576 -4.59 50.26 21.78
C PRO A 576 -3.83 51.06 20.71
N MET A 577 -4.55 51.98 20.07
CA MET A 577 -4.06 53.03 19.15
C MET A 577 -3.77 52.63 17.69
N GLY A 578 -4.86 52.64 16.90
CA GLY A 578 -5.03 53.48 15.71
C GLY A 578 -3.92 53.55 14.65
N TYR A 579 -4.15 52.86 13.53
CA TYR A 579 -4.07 53.45 12.18
C TYR A 579 -4.88 52.59 11.20
N ARG A 580 -5.61 53.24 10.28
CA ARG A 580 -6.34 52.63 9.16
C ARG A 580 -5.46 52.66 7.92
N ASP A 581 -5.25 51.50 7.28
CA ASP A 581 -5.58 51.18 5.87
C ASP A 581 -4.68 50.07 5.29
N ALA A 582 -5.26 49.39 4.30
CA ALA A 582 -4.75 48.31 3.44
C ALA A 582 -4.87 46.87 3.99
N VAL A 583 -5.97 46.23 3.58
CA VAL A 583 -6.20 44.78 3.61
C VAL A 583 -5.29 44.10 2.59
N THR A 584 -4.48 43.15 3.04
CA THR A 584 -3.89 42.10 2.18
C THR A 584 -4.25 40.74 2.79
N GLU A 585 -4.91 39.92 1.97
CA GLU A 585 -5.28 38.52 2.22
C GLU A 585 -4.05 37.66 2.53
N THR A 586 -4.13 36.77 3.52
CA THR A 586 -3.25 35.60 3.60
C THR A 586 -4.00 34.36 4.11
N SER A 587 -4.09 33.38 3.19
CA SER A 587 -4.34 31.94 3.28
C SER A 587 -4.25 31.25 4.65
N SER A 588 -5.19 30.34 4.95
CA SER A 588 -5.10 29.37 6.06
C SER A 588 -5.11 27.92 5.56
N THR A 589 -4.15 27.59 4.70
CA THR A 589 -3.76 26.21 4.38
C THR A 589 -2.98 25.60 5.56
N LEU A 590 -3.12 24.30 5.81
CA LEU A 590 -2.15 23.59 6.66
C LEU A 590 -0.74 23.82 6.08
N PRO A 591 0.30 24.06 6.90
CA PRO A 591 1.66 24.16 6.39
C PRO A 591 2.03 22.89 5.64
N ASP A 592 2.40 23.01 4.36
CA ASP A 592 2.85 21.86 3.57
C ASP A 592 4.28 21.49 3.98
N LEU A 593 4.40 20.43 4.78
CA LEU A 593 5.68 19.89 5.22
C LEU A 593 6.23 18.81 4.27
N THR A 594 5.61 18.57 3.10
CA THR A 594 6.03 17.49 2.17
C THR A 594 7.42 17.73 1.58
N GLY A 595 7.82 18.99 1.40
CA GLY A 595 9.18 19.36 0.99
C GLY A 595 10.23 19.22 2.09
N LEU A 596 9.80 19.23 3.36
CA LEU A 596 10.66 19.18 4.55
C LEU A 596 10.80 17.75 5.10
N ILE A 597 9.69 17.01 5.24
CA ILE A 597 9.66 15.64 5.76
C ILE A 597 9.53 14.69 4.57
N LYS A 598 10.67 14.09 4.20
CA LYS A 598 10.85 13.27 3.00
C LYS A 598 10.53 11.80 3.28
N ALA A 599 11.09 10.89 2.48
CA ALA A 599 10.82 9.46 2.58
C ALA A 599 11.36 8.80 3.86
N TYR A 600 12.50 9.29 4.37
CA TYR A 600 13.24 8.67 5.48
C TYR A 600 13.90 9.66 6.45
N ASP A 601 13.86 10.98 6.18
CA ASP A 601 14.41 12.00 7.06
C ASP A 601 13.65 13.34 6.97
N VAL A 602 13.95 14.24 7.92
CA VAL A 602 13.54 15.64 7.89
C VAL A 602 14.72 16.47 7.37
N ARG A 603 14.50 17.34 6.37
CA ARG A 603 15.55 18.17 5.78
C ARG A 603 15.03 19.48 5.21
N GLY A 604 15.59 20.61 5.63
CA GLY A 604 15.28 21.92 5.06
C GLY A 604 16.30 23.00 5.42
N THR A 605 16.19 24.15 4.77
CA THR A 605 16.99 25.34 5.12
C THR A 605 16.50 25.97 6.43
N VAL A 606 17.42 26.55 7.20
CA VAL A 606 17.13 27.24 8.47
C VAL A 606 17.39 28.75 8.31
N PRO A 607 16.45 29.63 8.70
CA PRO A 607 15.19 29.35 9.40
C PRO A 607 13.97 29.13 8.48
N ASP A 608 14.16 29.16 7.16
CA ASP A 608 13.03 29.28 6.21
C ASP A 608 12.09 28.07 6.22
N GLN A 609 12.63 26.86 6.09
CA GLN A 609 11.86 25.62 6.03
C GLN A 609 11.81 24.90 7.39
N LEU A 610 12.92 24.93 8.14
CA LEU A 610 13.03 24.35 9.47
C LEU A 610 13.39 25.46 10.48
N ASN A 611 12.58 25.61 11.52
CA ASN A 611 12.79 26.56 12.61
C ASN A 611 12.26 25.99 13.94
N ALA A 612 12.39 26.74 15.04
CA ALA A 612 11.98 26.30 16.37
C ALA A 612 10.51 25.87 16.44
N GLU A 613 9.59 26.58 15.79
CA GLU A 613 8.16 26.25 15.81
C GLU A 613 7.89 24.90 15.12
N VAL A 614 8.49 24.71 13.95
CA VAL A 614 8.41 23.46 13.18
C VAL A 614 9.07 22.31 13.96
N ALA A 615 10.25 22.52 14.53
CA ALA A 615 10.94 21.50 15.33
C ALA A 615 10.12 21.08 16.56
N ARG A 616 9.47 22.02 17.26
CA ARG A 616 8.55 21.72 18.38
C ARG A 616 7.36 20.89 17.93
N ALA A 617 6.74 21.24 16.80
CA ALA A 617 5.61 20.49 16.24
C ALA A 617 6.00 19.07 15.82
N ILE A 618 7.17 18.90 15.19
CA ILE A 618 7.70 17.57 14.84
C ILE A 618 8.00 16.76 16.13
N GLY A 619 8.57 17.38 17.16
CA GLY A 619 8.81 16.72 18.46
C GLY A 619 7.53 16.18 19.09
N ALA A 620 6.48 17.00 19.16
CA ALA A 620 5.18 16.57 19.66
C ALA A 620 4.54 15.46 18.81
N ALA A 621 4.64 15.57 17.48
CA ALA A 621 4.13 14.55 16.58
C ALA A 621 4.90 13.23 16.70
N PHE A 622 6.22 13.28 16.86
CA PHE A 622 7.06 12.10 17.06
C PHE A 622 6.72 11.39 18.37
N ALA A 623 6.47 12.14 19.45
CA ALA A 623 5.94 11.60 20.70
C ALA A 623 4.67 10.77 20.48
N ASP A 624 3.66 11.36 19.88
CA ASP A 624 2.32 10.75 19.75
C ASP A 624 2.28 9.58 18.77
N VAL A 625 3.09 9.63 17.70
CA VAL A 625 3.04 8.65 16.61
C VAL A 625 4.00 7.48 16.81
N VAL A 626 5.16 7.73 17.40
CA VAL A 626 6.23 6.73 17.49
C VAL A 626 6.51 6.34 18.93
N VAL A 627 6.73 7.32 19.81
CA VAL A 627 7.23 7.04 21.17
C VAL A 627 6.15 6.41 22.03
N LEU A 628 5.03 7.11 22.24
CA LEU A 628 3.96 6.69 23.15
C LEU A 628 3.35 5.33 22.78
N PRO A 629 3.12 4.99 21.48
CA PRO A 629 2.62 3.67 21.11
C PRO A 629 3.59 2.51 21.34
N GLU A 630 4.91 2.76 21.42
CA GLU A 630 5.92 1.72 21.66
C GLU A 630 6.23 1.49 23.15
N VAL A 631 5.68 2.33 24.05
CA VAL A 631 5.89 2.19 25.49
C VAL A 631 5.24 0.91 25.99
N ARG A 632 6.03 0.05 26.64
CA ARG A 632 5.52 -1.15 27.33
C ARG A 632 4.79 -0.77 28.61
N ASP A 633 3.77 -1.55 28.99
CA ASP A 633 2.97 -1.30 30.20
C ASP A 633 3.85 -1.02 31.44
N GLY A 634 3.68 0.17 32.02
CA GLY A 634 4.39 0.60 33.23
C GLY A 634 5.78 1.21 33.02
N ALA A 635 6.30 1.29 31.79
CA ALA A 635 7.55 2.00 31.50
C ALA A 635 7.32 3.50 31.29
N THR A 636 8.29 4.32 31.67
CA THR A 636 8.26 5.77 31.38
C THR A 636 8.67 6.01 29.92
N PRO A 637 7.87 6.75 29.11
CA PRO A 637 8.24 7.11 27.75
C PRO A 637 9.51 7.98 27.74
N ARG A 638 10.51 7.60 26.95
CA ARG A 638 11.81 8.29 26.86
C ARG A 638 12.29 8.41 25.42
N VAL A 639 13.02 9.48 25.11
CA VAL A 639 13.71 9.70 23.82
C VAL A 639 15.13 10.21 24.06
N VAL A 640 16.10 9.76 23.27
CA VAL A 640 17.45 10.33 23.22
C VAL A 640 17.61 11.32 22.07
N ILE A 641 18.23 12.47 22.30
CA ILE A 641 18.47 13.50 21.27
C ILE A 641 19.95 13.85 21.24
N GLY A 642 20.53 13.85 20.05
CA GLY A 642 21.88 14.34 19.76
C GLY A 642 21.88 15.35 18.62
N ASN A 643 22.96 16.09 18.46
CA ASN A 643 23.10 17.07 17.38
C ASN A 643 24.52 17.18 16.84
N ASP A 644 24.64 17.55 15.57
CA ASP A 644 25.90 17.96 14.98
C ASP A 644 26.30 19.38 15.45
N MET A 645 27.47 19.84 15.01
CA MET A 645 28.05 21.14 15.39
C MET A 645 27.39 22.36 14.74
N ARG A 646 26.32 22.21 13.94
CA ARG A 646 25.71 23.34 13.23
C ARG A 646 25.18 24.38 14.22
N PRO A 647 25.41 25.69 13.97
CA PRO A 647 24.95 26.75 14.87
C PRO A 647 23.43 26.77 15.12
N SER A 648 22.64 26.27 14.15
CA SER A 648 21.19 26.12 14.27
C SER A 648 20.73 25.01 15.20
N GLY A 649 21.59 24.03 15.52
CA GLY A 649 21.24 22.83 16.28
C GLY A 649 20.65 23.11 17.67
N PRO A 650 21.30 23.90 18.54
CA PRO A 650 20.85 24.11 19.92
C PRO A 650 19.41 24.62 20.05
N GLU A 651 18.99 25.57 19.20
CA GLU A 651 17.63 26.10 19.21
C GLU A 651 16.60 25.05 18.75
N LEU A 652 16.91 24.33 17.67
CA LEU A 652 16.02 23.29 17.12
C LEU A 652 15.87 22.11 18.09
N VAL A 653 16.96 21.67 18.71
CA VAL A 653 16.99 20.61 19.73
C VAL A 653 16.13 20.99 20.92
N ALA A 654 16.31 22.20 21.46
CA ALA A 654 15.53 22.68 22.60
C ALA A 654 14.03 22.73 22.28
N ALA A 655 13.66 23.20 21.09
CA ALA A 655 12.28 23.27 20.68
C ALA A 655 11.64 21.89 20.46
N PHE A 656 12.36 20.95 19.84
CA PHE A 656 11.90 19.58 19.66
C PHE A 656 11.75 18.83 20.99
N ALA A 657 12.72 18.99 21.90
CA ALA A 657 12.67 18.46 23.26
C ALA A 657 11.47 19.01 24.03
N ASP A 658 11.17 20.30 23.91
CA ASP A 658 9.98 20.93 24.48
C ASP A 658 8.68 20.34 23.90
N GLY A 659 8.64 20.06 22.59
CA GLY A 659 7.54 19.36 21.94
C GLY A 659 7.30 17.97 22.54
N LEU A 660 8.35 17.17 22.71
CA LEU A 660 8.29 15.85 23.35
C LEU A 660 7.84 15.94 24.82
N ALA A 661 8.47 16.80 25.60
CA ALA A 661 8.18 16.98 27.02
C ALA A 661 6.72 17.43 27.24
N THR A 662 6.20 18.32 26.39
CA THR A 662 4.80 18.77 26.44
C THR A 662 3.80 17.62 26.26
N ARG A 663 4.21 16.53 25.58
CA ARG A 663 3.43 15.31 25.38
C ARG A 663 3.68 14.23 26.45
N GLY A 664 4.42 14.57 27.51
CA GLY A 664 4.69 13.66 28.64
C GLY A 664 5.84 12.68 28.42
N VAL A 665 6.73 12.95 27.45
CA VAL A 665 7.90 12.11 27.14
C VAL A 665 9.14 12.69 27.80
N ASP A 666 9.87 11.86 28.56
CA ASP A 666 11.18 12.23 29.11
C ASP A 666 12.25 12.28 28.00
N VAL A 667 13.13 13.26 28.06
CA VAL A 667 14.16 13.51 27.06
C VAL A 667 15.55 13.37 27.69
N VAL A 668 16.42 12.61 27.03
CA VAL A 668 17.86 12.52 27.33
C VAL A 668 18.62 13.20 26.21
N THR A 669 19.18 14.37 26.48
CA THR A 669 20.08 15.05 25.55
C THR A 669 21.51 14.53 25.74
N ILE A 670 22.17 14.16 24.64
CA ILE A 670 23.58 13.70 24.65
C ILE A 670 24.53 14.75 24.05
N GLY A 671 23.98 15.92 23.68
CA GLY A 671 24.73 17.04 23.13
C GLY A 671 25.32 16.74 21.76
N LEU A 672 26.55 17.21 21.56
CA LEU A 672 27.31 16.97 20.34
C LEU A 672 27.61 15.48 20.17
N CYS A 673 27.15 14.89 19.07
CA CYS A 673 27.52 13.53 18.70
C CYS A 673 27.53 13.36 17.17
N SER A 674 28.13 12.28 16.69
CA SER A 674 27.92 11.82 15.31
C SER A 674 26.56 11.10 15.18
N THR A 675 26.09 10.90 13.95
CA THR A 675 24.84 10.15 13.72
C THR A 675 24.93 8.71 14.23
N ASP A 676 26.06 8.04 14.01
CA ASP A 676 26.29 6.70 14.55
C ASP A 676 26.44 6.68 16.09
N GLY A 677 26.92 7.78 16.70
CA GLY A 677 26.89 8.00 18.14
C GLY A 677 25.48 8.04 18.72
N LEU A 678 24.51 8.65 18.00
CA LEU A 678 23.11 8.57 18.38
C LEU A 678 22.57 7.15 18.26
N TYR A 679 22.89 6.42 17.17
CA TYR A 679 22.43 5.04 17.01
C TYR A 679 22.96 4.12 18.11
N PHE A 680 24.21 4.32 18.54
CA PHE A 680 24.74 3.68 19.74
C PHE A 680 23.89 4.01 20.97
N ALA A 681 23.60 5.29 21.22
CA ALA A 681 22.79 5.70 22.38
C ALA A 681 21.38 5.09 22.35
N SER A 682 20.69 5.14 21.21
CA SER A 682 19.36 4.54 21.02
C SER A 682 19.39 3.02 21.18
N GLY A 683 20.43 2.36 20.65
CA GLY A 683 20.64 0.93 20.72
C GLY A 683 20.91 0.42 22.14
N THR A 684 21.84 1.07 22.84
CA THR A 684 22.24 0.67 24.20
C THR A 684 21.19 1.01 25.25
N LEU A 685 20.49 2.15 25.11
CA LEU A 685 19.42 2.53 26.03
C LEU A 685 18.07 1.87 25.69
N ASP A 686 17.95 1.27 24.51
CA ASP A 686 16.71 0.70 23.94
C ASP A 686 15.53 1.69 23.96
N ILE A 687 15.80 2.94 23.53
CA ILE A 687 14.79 4.02 23.43
C ILE A 687 14.86 4.70 22.06
N PRO A 688 13.75 5.27 21.55
CA PRO A 688 13.74 6.04 20.31
C PRO A 688 14.75 7.20 20.33
N GLY A 689 15.22 7.60 19.15
CA GLY A 689 16.27 8.60 18.98
C GLY A 689 15.94 9.66 17.92
N ALA A 690 16.48 10.87 18.10
CA ALA A 690 16.45 11.95 17.13
C ALA A 690 17.84 12.60 16.97
N MET A 691 18.39 12.58 15.75
CA MET A 691 19.68 13.23 15.42
C MET A 691 19.41 14.51 14.67
N PHE A 692 19.85 15.64 15.21
CA PHE A 692 19.83 16.91 14.48
C PHE A 692 21.09 17.02 13.61
N THR A 693 20.89 16.91 12.30
CA THR A 693 21.97 16.87 11.32
C THR A 693 21.44 17.15 9.92
N ALA A 694 22.29 17.77 9.11
CA ALA A 694 22.11 17.85 7.67
C ALA A 694 23.11 16.97 6.88
N SER A 695 23.68 15.92 7.47
CA SER A 695 24.67 15.04 6.84
C SER A 695 25.72 15.86 6.07
N HIS A 696 25.87 15.61 4.77
CA HIS A 696 26.80 16.30 3.89
C HIS A 696 26.25 17.58 3.21
N ASN A 697 25.02 18.00 3.49
CA ASN A 697 24.42 19.18 2.84
C ASN A 697 25.13 20.48 3.25
N PRO A 698 25.04 21.56 2.46
CA PRO A 698 25.58 22.88 2.80
C PRO A 698 25.13 23.43 4.16
N ALA A 699 25.88 24.37 4.71
CA ALA A 699 25.73 24.90 6.08
C ALA A 699 24.34 25.47 6.40
N GLU A 700 23.64 26.02 5.42
CA GLU A 700 22.29 26.59 5.57
C GLU A 700 21.19 25.55 5.82
N TYR A 701 21.46 24.26 5.60
CA TYR A 701 20.53 23.18 5.88
C TYR A 701 20.62 22.70 7.33
N ASN A 702 19.52 22.19 7.86
CA ASN A 702 19.53 21.28 9.00
C ASN A 702 18.40 20.25 8.83
N GLY A 703 18.37 19.24 9.68
CA GLY A 703 17.46 18.12 9.54
C GLY A 703 17.34 17.30 10.82
N ILE A 704 16.50 16.27 10.75
CA ILE A 704 16.27 15.33 11.84
C ILE A 704 16.25 13.92 11.27
N LYS A 705 17.19 13.06 11.70
CA LYS A 705 17.12 11.61 11.50
C LYS A 705 16.40 10.99 12.70
N LEU A 706 15.25 10.36 12.47
CA LEU A 706 14.42 9.76 13.52
C LEU A 706 14.57 8.24 13.51
N CYS A 707 14.68 7.62 14.68
CA CYS A 707 14.69 6.17 14.84
C CYS A 707 13.80 5.71 16.00
N ARG A 708 13.26 4.50 15.87
CA ARG A 708 12.58 3.77 16.95
C ARG A 708 13.62 3.22 17.93
N ALA A 709 13.14 2.68 19.06
CA ALA A 709 14.01 1.98 20.02
C ALA A 709 14.88 0.91 19.33
N GLY A 710 16.14 0.80 19.75
CA GLY A 710 17.11 -0.11 19.15
C GLY A 710 17.66 0.38 17.81
N ALA A 711 17.71 1.70 17.57
CA ALA A 711 18.13 2.34 16.31
C ALA A 711 17.35 1.86 15.05
N ARG A 712 16.15 1.29 15.24
CA ARG A 712 15.31 0.80 14.13
C ARG A 712 14.80 1.96 13.26
N PRO A 713 14.74 1.81 11.93
CA PRO A 713 14.40 2.92 11.03
C PRO A 713 12.95 3.41 11.20
N VAL A 714 12.74 4.70 10.90
CA VAL A 714 11.42 5.32 10.75
C VAL A 714 11.28 5.90 9.33
N GLY A 715 10.61 5.17 8.44
CA GLY A 715 10.27 5.61 7.08
C GLY A 715 8.81 6.04 6.93
N GLN A 716 8.41 6.45 5.71
CA GLN A 716 7.04 6.85 5.38
C GLN A 716 5.98 5.82 5.78
N ASP A 717 6.21 4.54 5.48
CA ASP A 717 5.26 3.45 5.76
C ASP A 717 5.24 3.03 7.23
N SER A 718 6.27 3.43 7.99
CA SER A 718 6.46 3.03 9.39
C SER A 718 6.32 4.20 10.35
N GLY A 719 5.70 5.32 9.95
CA GLY A 719 5.29 6.40 10.86
C GLY A 719 5.69 7.81 10.44
N LEU A 720 6.67 8.01 9.56
CA LEU A 720 7.17 9.36 9.22
C LEU A 720 6.12 10.21 8.49
N SER A 721 5.28 9.59 7.65
CA SER A 721 4.14 10.25 6.99
C SER A 721 3.13 10.78 8.01
N ARG A 722 2.84 9.99 9.05
CA ARG A 722 1.94 10.38 10.12
C ARG A 722 2.54 11.45 11.03
N VAL A 723 3.85 11.40 11.29
CA VAL A 723 4.58 12.49 11.98
C VAL A 723 4.47 13.79 11.20
N ARG A 724 4.62 13.76 9.87
CA ARG A 724 4.45 14.94 9.02
C ARG A 724 3.05 15.54 9.15
N ASP A 725 2.03 14.71 8.97
CA ASP A 725 0.65 15.18 8.95
C ASP A 725 0.26 15.76 10.32
N LEU A 726 0.64 15.09 11.41
CA LEU A 726 0.36 15.56 12.77
C LEU A 726 1.20 16.79 13.16
N ALA A 727 2.44 16.91 12.67
CA ALA A 727 3.24 18.13 12.88
C ALA A 727 2.60 19.34 12.19
N ALA A 728 2.03 19.17 10.99
CA ALA A 728 1.29 20.25 10.32
C ALA A 728 0.05 20.67 11.11
N GLU A 729 -0.64 19.72 11.76
CA GLU A 729 -1.74 20.03 12.69
C GLU A 729 -1.25 20.82 13.91
N TYR A 730 -0.14 20.40 14.54
CA TYR A 730 0.44 21.12 15.67
C TYR A 730 0.95 22.52 15.35
N LEU A 731 1.47 22.74 14.14
CA LEU A 731 1.84 24.08 13.67
C LEU A 731 0.61 24.99 13.54
N ARG A 732 -0.53 24.44 13.13
CA ARG A 732 -1.77 25.22 13.00
C ARG A 732 -2.42 25.48 14.36
N ASP A 733 -2.52 24.44 15.19
CA ASP A 733 -3.35 24.44 16.39
C ASP A 733 -2.57 24.76 17.68
N GLY A 734 -1.24 24.76 17.59
CA GLY A 734 -0.34 24.82 18.74
C GLY A 734 -0.13 23.46 19.38
N VAL A 735 1.08 23.24 19.90
CA VAL A 735 1.39 22.06 20.71
C VAL A 735 0.73 22.22 22.09
N THR A 736 -0.13 21.27 22.46
CA THR A 736 -0.88 21.30 23.73
C THR A 736 -0.63 20.05 24.57
N THR A 737 -0.73 20.18 25.89
CA THR A 737 -0.68 19.05 26.83
C THR A 737 -2.08 18.44 26.98
N ALA A 738 -2.18 17.11 26.90
CA ALA A 738 -3.45 16.42 27.15
C ALA A 738 -3.85 16.51 28.63
N GLU A 739 -5.15 16.55 28.91
CA GLU A 739 -5.69 16.66 30.27
C GLU A 739 -5.28 15.43 31.11
N GLY A 740 -4.62 15.68 32.25
CA GLY A 740 -4.09 14.63 33.12
C GLY A 740 -2.68 14.12 32.79
N VAL A 741 -2.03 14.62 31.73
CA VAL A 741 -0.64 14.29 31.41
C VAL A 741 0.30 15.27 32.11
N THR A 742 1.29 14.74 32.85
CA THR A 742 2.37 15.56 33.41
C THR A 742 3.45 15.72 32.34
N PRO A 743 3.95 16.94 32.07
CA PRO A 743 5.06 17.13 31.15
C PRO A 743 6.29 16.31 31.54
N GLY A 744 6.97 15.77 30.53
CA GLY A 744 8.22 15.04 30.70
C GLY A 744 9.37 15.93 31.15
N THR A 745 10.45 15.30 31.59
CA THR A 745 11.68 15.97 32.05
C THR A 745 12.76 15.92 30.99
N VAL A 746 13.60 16.96 30.94
CA VAL A 746 14.79 16.98 30.08
C VAL A 746 16.02 16.78 30.95
N THR A 747 16.86 15.81 30.60
CA THR A 747 18.10 15.46 31.28
C THR A 747 19.26 15.45 30.29
N GLU A 748 20.48 15.54 30.78
CA GLU A 748 21.70 15.52 29.97
C GLU A 748 22.57 14.33 30.38
N GLN A 749 23.15 13.64 29.40
CA GLN A 749 24.02 12.49 29.61
C GLN A 749 25.14 12.44 28.57
N ASP A 750 26.40 12.47 28.99
CA ASP A 750 27.53 12.23 28.10
C ASP A 750 27.71 10.72 27.86
N LEU A 751 27.77 10.33 26.58
CA LEU A 751 27.95 8.95 26.12
C LEU A 751 29.19 8.74 25.25
N LEU A 752 30.03 9.76 25.05
CA LEU A 752 31.17 9.69 24.12
C LEU A 752 32.17 8.59 24.51
N VAL A 753 32.47 8.47 25.80
CA VAL A 753 33.40 7.45 26.30
C VAL A 753 32.83 6.05 26.08
N ALA A 754 31.56 5.83 26.43
CA ALA A 754 30.90 4.54 26.27
C ALA A 754 30.80 4.13 24.78
N TYR A 755 30.56 5.08 23.89
CA TYR A 755 30.58 4.89 22.44
C TYR A 755 31.97 4.46 21.96
N ALA A 756 33.03 5.14 22.40
CA ALA A 756 34.40 4.80 22.01
C ALA A 756 34.84 3.43 22.54
N GLU A 757 34.48 3.08 23.78
CA GLU A 757 34.70 1.74 24.34
C GLU A 757 33.97 0.66 23.54
N PHE A 758 32.70 0.91 23.18
CA PHE A 758 31.90 -0.03 22.42
C PHE A 758 32.50 -0.33 21.05
N LEU A 759 32.90 0.70 20.29
CA LEU A 759 33.52 0.53 18.98
C LEU A 759 34.86 -0.23 19.05
N ARG A 760 35.71 0.07 20.03
CA ARG A 760 36.96 -0.69 20.26
C ARG A 760 36.71 -2.12 20.72
N GLY A 761 35.56 -2.38 21.35
CA GLY A 761 35.11 -3.73 21.70
C GLY A 761 34.68 -4.56 20.48
N LEU A 762 34.19 -3.92 19.42
CA LEU A 762 33.82 -4.60 18.17
C LEU A 762 35.05 -4.87 17.28
N VAL A 763 36.02 -3.95 17.24
CA VAL A 763 37.26 -4.10 16.47
C VAL A 763 38.48 -3.72 17.32
N ASP A 764 39.28 -4.72 17.66
CA ASP A 764 40.51 -4.54 18.42
C ASP A 764 41.68 -4.14 17.50
N LEU A 765 42.27 -2.97 17.78
CA LEU A 765 43.45 -2.45 17.09
C LEU A 765 44.73 -2.53 17.94
N SER A 766 44.69 -3.06 19.16
CA SER A 766 45.85 -3.04 20.06
C SER A 766 47.04 -3.84 19.52
N GLY A 767 46.79 -4.84 18.67
CA GLY A 767 47.80 -5.74 18.10
C GLY A 767 48.31 -5.40 16.70
N ILE A 768 47.87 -4.29 16.09
CA ILE A 768 48.31 -3.93 14.72
C ILE A 768 49.72 -3.33 14.70
N ARG A 769 50.37 -3.33 13.52
CA ARG A 769 51.62 -2.56 13.33
C ARG A 769 51.35 -1.07 13.52
N PRO A 770 52.34 -0.26 13.94
CA PRO A 770 52.20 1.18 13.95
C PRO A 770 51.77 1.72 12.58
N LEU A 771 50.71 2.52 12.55
CA LEU A 771 50.22 3.20 11.34
C LEU A 771 50.21 4.71 11.57
N LYS A 772 50.58 5.47 10.55
CA LYS A 772 50.31 6.90 10.48
C LYS A 772 49.04 7.13 9.66
N VAL A 773 48.08 7.85 10.23
CA VAL A 773 46.74 8.02 9.68
C VAL A 773 46.44 9.52 9.57
N VAL A 774 46.15 10.01 8.37
CA VAL A 774 45.58 11.35 8.21
C VAL A 774 44.07 11.24 8.33
N VAL A 775 43.46 12.04 9.19
CA VAL A 775 42.00 12.07 9.34
C VAL A 775 41.51 13.45 8.95
N ASP A 776 40.71 13.50 7.90
CA ASP A 776 39.97 14.68 7.49
C ASP A 776 38.55 14.65 8.06
N ALA A 777 38.30 15.58 8.97
CA ALA A 777 36.99 15.77 9.54
C ALA A 777 36.15 16.80 8.76
N GLY A 778 36.74 17.61 7.88
CA GLY A 778 36.04 18.70 7.18
C GLY A 778 35.30 19.66 8.12
N ASN A 779 35.81 19.90 9.34
CA ASN A 779 35.13 20.61 10.44
C ASN A 779 33.85 19.92 10.98
N GLY A 780 33.62 18.69 10.51
CA GLY A 780 32.60 17.69 10.82
C GLY A 780 32.66 17.08 12.22
N MET A 781 31.67 16.25 12.54
CA MET A 781 31.65 15.48 13.79
C MET A 781 32.78 14.44 13.89
N GLY A 782 33.48 14.13 12.80
CA GLY A 782 34.71 13.34 12.83
C GLY A 782 35.80 13.97 13.71
N GLY A 783 35.85 15.31 13.81
CA GLY A 783 36.79 16.03 14.68
C GLY A 783 36.50 15.84 16.17
N PHE A 784 35.27 15.46 16.52
CA PHE A 784 34.84 15.13 17.88
C PHE A 784 35.04 13.65 18.21
N THR A 785 34.70 12.75 17.27
CA THR A 785 34.72 11.30 17.52
C THR A 785 36.06 10.64 17.27
N ALA A 786 36.85 11.08 16.28
CA ALA A 786 38.14 10.47 15.97
C ALA A 786 39.15 10.58 17.14
N PRO A 787 39.30 11.72 17.85
CA PRO A 787 40.15 11.78 19.03
C PRO A 787 39.73 10.83 20.15
N ALA A 788 38.42 10.62 20.31
CA ALA A 788 37.86 9.71 21.32
C ALA A 788 38.11 8.24 20.98
N VAL A 789 37.87 7.86 19.71
CA VAL A 789 37.90 6.46 19.26
C VAL A 789 39.30 6.02 18.84
N LEU A 790 40.03 6.84 18.07
CA LEU A 790 41.36 6.50 17.55
C LEU A 790 42.50 6.97 18.46
N GLY A 791 42.26 8.02 19.25
CA GLY A 791 43.25 8.63 20.16
C GLY A 791 43.05 8.29 21.63
N THR A 792 43.38 9.23 22.51
CA THR A 792 43.19 9.12 23.97
C THR A 792 42.16 10.13 24.49
N GLY A 793 41.39 10.77 23.60
CA GLY A 793 40.45 11.85 23.94
C GLY A 793 39.33 11.41 24.90
N ALA A 794 38.96 10.13 24.89
CA ALA A 794 37.99 9.52 25.80
C ALA A 794 38.65 8.90 27.06
N GLY A 795 39.95 9.14 27.30
CA GLY A 795 40.68 8.53 28.43
C GLY A 795 41.04 7.05 28.22
N LEU A 796 40.83 6.52 27.02
CA LEU A 796 41.17 5.14 26.65
C LEU A 796 42.67 4.97 26.39
N ALA A 797 43.16 3.73 26.50
CA ALA A 797 44.55 3.39 26.22
C ALA A 797 44.98 3.80 24.80
N ALA A 798 46.22 4.24 24.61
CA ALA A 798 46.72 4.61 23.30
C ALA A 798 46.74 3.40 22.35
N LEU A 799 46.24 3.59 21.13
CA LEU A 799 46.38 2.64 20.04
C LEU A 799 47.71 2.86 19.31
N PRO A 800 48.23 1.88 18.56
CA PRO A 800 49.43 2.04 17.73
C PRO A 800 49.15 2.89 16.47
N LEU A 801 48.56 4.07 16.65
CA LEU A 801 48.18 5.01 15.61
C LEU A 801 48.81 6.39 15.87
N GLU A 802 49.47 6.94 14.86
CA GLU A 802 49.86 8.35 14.81
C GLU A 802 48.81 9.09 13.97
N VAL A 803 47.89 9.81 14.62
CA VAL A 803 46.82 10.54 13.93
C VAL A 803 47.30 11.95 13.58
N VAL A 804 47.27 12.28 12.29
CA VAL A 804 47.48 13.63 11.77
C VAL A 804 46.10 14.26 11.52
N PRO A 805 45.69 15.25 12.32
CA PRO A 805 44.37 15.85 12.19
C PRO A 805 44.32 16.86 11.05
N LEU A 806 43.29 16.77 10.21
CA LEU A 806 42.86 17.82 9.30
C LEU A 806 41.47 18.30 9.74
N TYR A 807 41.36 19.60 9.95
CA TYR A 807 40.10 20.30 10.21
C TYR A 807 39.27 19.75 11.39
N PHE A 808 39.91 19.40 12.52
CA PHE A 808 39.23 18.86 13.71
C PHE A 808 38.42 19.89 14.50
N GLU A 809 38.69 21.18 14.31
CA GLU A 809 37.93 22.25 14.97
C GLU A 809 36.49 22.24 14.45
N LEU A 810 35.52 22.02 15.34
CA LEU A 810 34.12 21.91 14.95
C LEU A 810 33.59 23.26 14.45
N ASP A 811 33.17 23.30 13.19
CA ASP A 811 32.58 24.49 12.56
C ASP A 811 31.58 24.06 11.48
N GLY A 812 30.29 24.19 11.80
CA GLY A 812 29.20 23.79 10.91
C GLY A 812 28.96 24.73 9.72
N THR A 813 29.83 25.73 9.52
CA THR A 813 29.90 26.52 8.29
C THR A 813 30.82 25.92 7.23
N PHE A 814 31.59 24.88 7.59
CA PHE A 814 32.51 24.15 6.72
C PHE A 814 33.51 25.07 5.97
N PRO A 815 34.37 25.81 6.69
CA PRO A 815 35.17 26.91 6.14
C PRO A 815 36.29 26.47 5.17
N ASN A 816 36.67 25.20 5.17
CA ASN A 816 37.78 24.69 4.35
C ASN A 816 37.28 24.09 3.03
N HIS A 817 36.39 23.12 3.11
CA HIS A 817 35.65 22.53 2.00
C HIS A 817 34.32 21.97 2.53
N GLU A 818 33.38 21.67 1.63
CA GLU A 818 32.14 20.99 2.03
C GLU A 818 32.47 19.62 2.65
N ALA A 819 31.75 19.25 3.72
CA ALA A 819 31.90 17.96 4.37
C ALA A 819 31.17 16.83 3.62
N ASN A 820 31.42 16.74 2.30
CA ASN A 820 30.89 15.73 1.39
C ASN A 820 32.04 15.01 0.66
N PRO A 821 32.61 13.95 1.24
CA PRO A 821 33.76 13.26 0.63
C PRO A 821 33.39 12.44 -0.62
N LEU A 822 32.11 12.39 -1.00
CA LEU A 822 31.68 11.82 -2.28
C LEU A 822 32.15 12.68 -3.46
N GLU A 823 32.28 13.98 -3.26
CA GLU A 823 32.77 14.91 -4.28
C GLU A 823 34.31 14.88 -4.31
N PRO A 824 34.94 14.50 -5.44
CA PRO A 824 36.40 14.37 -5.51
C PRO A 824 37.17 15.64 -5.11
N ALA A 825 36.58 16.82 -5.34
CA ALA A 825 37.18 18.10 -4.94
C ALA A 825 37.40 18.23 -3.43
N ASN A 826 36.56 17.57 -2.61
CA ASN A 826 36.63 17.62 -1.16
C ASN A 826 37.65 16.61 -0.58
N LEU A 827 38.26 15.75 -1.40
CA LEU A 827 39.33 14.84 -0.97
C LEU A 827 40.73 15.39 -1.21
N VAL A 828 40.89 16.45 -2.01
CA VAL A 828 42.18 16.97 -2.49
C VAL A 828 43.14 17.29 -1.34
N ASP A 829 42.64 17.89 -0.26
CA ASP A 829 43.44 18.24 0.91
C ASP A 829 43.94 16.98 1.65
N LEU A 830 43.05 16.00 1.86
CA LEU A 830 43.42 14.71 2.42
C LEU A 830 44.46 13.98 1.56
N GLN A 831 44.24 13.89 0.25
CA GLN A 831 45.16 13.25 -0.69
C GLN A 831 46.56 13.87 -0.62
N LYS A 832 46.62 15.20 -0.62
CA LYS A 832 47.89 15.93 -0.48
C LYS A 832 48.56 15.67 0.86
N ALA A 833 47.80 15.73 1.95
CA ALA A 833 48.33 15.53 3.29
C ALA A 833 48.85 14.11 3.52
N VAL A 834 48.19 13.09 2.98
CA VAL A 834 48.66 11.70 3.05
C VAL A 834 50.06 11.58 2.45
N VAL A 835 50.27 12.13 1.25
CA VAL A 835 51.57 12.14 0.58
C VAL A 835 52.59 13.00 1.33
N GLU A 836 52.20 14.19 1.78
CA GLU A 836 53.09 15.14 2.48
C GLU A 836 53.61 14.58 3.82
N HIS A 837 52.75 13.89 4.57
CA HIS A 837 53.09 13.31 5.86
C HIS A 837 53.69 11.89 5.77
N GLY A 838 53.70 11.30 4.58
CA GLY A 838 54.06 9.90 4.36
C GLY A 838 53.20 8.97 5.20
N ALA A 839 51.88 9.19 5.18
CA ALA A 839 50.92 8.41 5.95
C ALA A 839 50.59 7.09 5.25
N ASP A 840 50.24 6.07 6.03
CA ASP A 840 49.85 4.75 5.52
C ASP A 840 48.43 4.76 4.93
N ILE A 841 47.58 5.71 5.35
CA ILE A 841 46.17 5.80 5.00
C ILE A 841 45.62 7.20 5.32
N GLY A 842 44.68 7.67 4.48
CA GLY A 842 43.80 8.79 4.75
C GLY A 842 42.36 8.34 5.01
N LEU A 843 41.69 8.97 5.97
CA LEU A 843 40.28 8.75 6.29
C LEU A 843 39.53 10.09 6.20
N ALA A 844 38.48 10.16 5.38
CA ALA A 844 37.59 11.32 5.31
C ALA A 844 36.19 10.96 5.83
N PHE A 845 35.66 11.78 6.74
CA PHE A 845 34.30 11.65 7.26
C PHE A 845 33.40 12.73 6.67
N ASP A 846 32.11 12.43 6.49
CA ASP A 846 31.12 13.44 6.18
C ASP A 846 30.70 14.24 7.43
N GLY A 847 29.87 15.28 7.23
CA GLY A 847 29.56 16.27 8.27
C GLY A 847 29.10 15.68 9.61
N ASP A 848 28.34 14.58 9.60
CA ASP A 848 27.86 13.88 10.79
C ASP A 848 28.53 12.52 11.05
N ALA A 849 29.61 12.22 10.31
CA ALA A 849 30.53 11.10 10.47
C ALA A 849 29.89 9.70 10.41
N ASP A 850 28.74 9.53 9.77
CA ASP A 850 28.18 8.20 9.51
C ASP A 850 28.75 7.54 8.24
N ARG A 851 29.49 8.29 7.41
CA ARG A 851 30.25 7.78 6.26
C ARG A 851 31.74 7.88 6.46
N CYS A 852 32.49 6.98 5.82
CA CYS A 852 33.94 7.00 5.81
C CYS A 852 34.50 6.67 4.43
N PHE A 853 35.30 7.59 3.89
CA PHE A 853 36.03 7.43 2.63
C PHE A 853 37.50 7.23 2.93
N VAL A 854 38.16 6.43 2.08
CA VAL A 854 39.53 5.98 2.30
C VAL A 854 40.42 6.44 1.14
N VAL A 855 41.59 6.95 1.48
CA VAL A 855 42.67 7.30 0.56
C VAL A 855 43.89 6.44 0.90
N ASP A 856 44.53 5.87 -0.10
CA ASP A 856 45.73 5.04 0.10
C ASP A 856 47.00 5.88 0.32
N GLU A 857 48.13 5.22 0.56
CA GLU A 857 49.40 5.90 0.84
C GLU A 857 49.95 6.74 -0.32
N ASN A 858 49.45 6.55 -1.54
CA ASN A 858 49.84 7.34 -2.72
C ASN A 858 48.97 8.60 -2.88
N GLY A 859 47.94 8.75 -2.04
CA GLY A 859 46.94 9.80 -2.19
C GLY A 859 45.82 9.42 -3.16
N ASP A 860 45.68 8.15 -3.55
CA ASP A 860 44.63 7.71 -4.47
C ASP A 860 43.38 7.25 -3.70
N PRO A 861 42.16 7.65 -4.10
CA PRO A 861 40.93 7.20 -3.44
C PRO A 861 40.71 5.70 -3.62
N VAL A 862 40.34 5.02 -2.54
CA VAL A 862 39.90 3.62 -2.58
C VAL A 862 38.38 3.58 -2.73
N SER A 863 37.88 2.83 -3.72
CA SER A 863 36.43 2.81 -3.98
C SER A 863 35.62 2.26 -2.80
N PRO A 864 34.40 2.77 -2.54
CA PRO A 864 33.51 2.23 -1.50
C PRO A 864 33.15 0.75 -1.70
N SER A 865 33.16 0.27 -2.95
CA SER A 865 32.95 -1.17 -3.23
C SER A 865 34.14 -2.02 -2.75
N ALA A 866 35.36 -1.52 -2.90
CA ALA A 866 36.55 -2.20 -2.36
C ALA A 866 36.51 -2.28 -0.83
N ILE A 867 36.11 -1.19 -0.17
CA ILE A 867 35.92 -1.18 1.28
C ILE A 867 34.79 -2.14 1.69
N THR A 868 33.67 -2.17 0.96
CA THR A 868 32.56 -3.10 1.20
C THR A 868 33.03 -4.56 1.10
N ALA A 869 33.81 -4.91 0.08
CA ALA A 869 34.35 -6.25 -0.06
C ALA A 869 35.35 -6.60 1.07
N LEU A 870 36.28 -5.69 1.38
CA LEU A 870 37.27 -5.88 2.44
C LEU A 870 36.63 -6.08 3.82
N VAL A 871 35.70 -5.21 4.19
CA VAL A 871 34.99 -5.30 5.48
C VAL A 871 34.07 -6.53 5.50
N GLY A 872 33.34 -6.76 4.41
CA GLY A 872 32.48 -7.94 4.24
C GLY A 872 33.22 -9.24 4.45
N LEU A 873 34.41 -9.43 3.85
CA LEU A 873 35.22 -10.63 4.05
C LEU A 873 35.70 -10.82 5.50
N ARG A 874 36.02 -9.73 6.21
CA ARG A 874 36.40 -9.81 7.62
C ARG A 874 35.22 -10.25 8.49
N GLU A 875 34.05 -9.70 8.24
CA GLU A 875 32.83 -10.07 8.97
C GLU A 875 32.38 -11.51 8.65
N ILE A 876 32.51 -11.94 7.39
CA ILE A 876 32.31 -13.32 6.96
C ILE A 876 33.24 -14.27 7.74
N ALA A 877 34.53 -13.96 7.81
CA ALA A 877 35.50 -14.76 8.54
C ALA A 877 35.16 -14.84 10.03
N ARG A 878 34.71 -13.72 10.64
CA ARG A 878 34.26 -13.68 12.04
C ARG A 878 33.04 -14.57 12.27
N GLU A 879 32.02 -14.50 11.40
CA GLU A 879 30.82 -15.32 11.48
C GLU A 879 31.12 -16.81 11.33
N GLN A 880 31.96 -17.16 10.36
CA GLN A 880 32.36 -18.54 10.11
C GLN A 880 33.15 -19.11 11.29
N ALA A 881 34.05 -18.33 11.89
CA ALA A 881 34.75 -18.71 13.12
C ALA A 881 33.79 -18.94 14.30
N ALA A 882 32.65 -18.23 14.31
CA ALA A 882 31.57 -18.43 15.27
C ALA A 882 30.57 -19.55 14.88
N GLY A 883 30.80 -20.28 13.77
CA GLY A 883 29.96 -21.37 13.30
C GLY A 883 28.64 -20.94 12.65
N ARG A 884 28.51 -19.66 12.25
CA ARG A 884 27.32 -19.12 11.56
C ARG A 884 27.53 -19.08 10.05
N THR A 885 26.43 -19.03 9.31
CA THR A 885 26.44 -18.84 7.84
C THR A 885 26.23 -17.35 7.56
N PRO A 886 27.26 -16.61 7.09
CA PRO A 886 27.16 -15.18 6.90
C PRO A 886 26.34 -14.79 5.66
N THR A 887 25.59 -13.70 5.80
CA THR A 887 24.93 -12.98 4.71
C THR A 887 25.48 -11.55 4.66
N VAL A 888 25.76 -11.05 3.45
CA VAL A 888 26.22 -9.68 3.21
C VAL A 888 25.26 -8.99 2.23
N ILE A 889 24.84 -7.78 2.58
CA ILE A 889 23.99 -6.94 1.73
C ILE A 889 24.85 -5.99 0.90
N HIS A 890 24.49 -5.81 -0.37
CA HIS A 890 25.09 -4.78 -1.22
C HIS A 890 24.03 -4.15 -2.11
N ASN A 891 24.12 -2.84 -2.38
CA ASN A 891 23.18 -2.21 -3.29
C ASN A 891 23.54 -2.52 -4.76
N LEU A 892 22.57 -2.41 -5.67
CA LEU A 892 22.71 -2.89 -7.05
C LEU A 892 23.79 -2.21 -7.90
N ILE A 893 24.27 -1.04 -7.49
CA ILE A 893 25.30 -0.27 -8.21
C ILE A 893 26.68 -0.38 -7.56
N THR A 894 26.84 -1.24 -6.56
CA THR A 894 28.16 -1.69 -6.13
C THR A 894 28.84 -2.53 -7.21
N SER A 895 30.17 -2.49 -7.24
CA SER A 895 30.97 -3.31 -8.15
C SER A 895 30.66 -4.79 -7.99
N MET A 896 30.70 -5.53 -9.10
CA MET A 896 30.55 -7.00 -9.12
C MET A 896 31.59 -7.73 -8.26
N VAL A 897 32.69 -7.06 -7.89
CA VAL A 897 33.68 -7.62 -6.96
C VAL A 897 33.07 -7.99 -5.61
N VAL A 898 32.05 -7.25 -5.16
CA VAL A 898 31.39 -7.51 -3.86
C VAL A 898 30.67 -8.86 -3.88
N PRO A 899 29.66 -9.10 -4.75
CA PRO A 899 28.99 -10.40 -4.79
C PRO A 899 29.93 -11.55 -5.18
N ASP A 900 30.92 -11.31 -6.04
CA ASP A 900 31.91 -12.32 -6.44
C ASP A 900 32.73 -12.82 -5.23
N LEU A 901 33.32 -11.89 -4.46
CA LEU A 901 34.14 -12.25 -3.31
C LEU A 901 33.34 -12.78 -2.12
N VAL A 902 32.14 -12.22 -1.87
CA VAL A 902 31.23 -12.72 -0.83
C VAL A 902 30.84 -14.17 -1.12
N THR A 903 30.45 -14.46 -2.36
CA THR A 903 30.06 -15.81 -2.77
C THR A 903 31.26 -16.77 -2.75
N ALA A 904 32.42 -16.34 -3.23
CA ALA A 904 33.66 -17.12 -3.20
C ALA A 904 34.10 -17.47 -1.76
N ALA A 905 33.83 -16.59 -0.80
CA ALA A 905 34.09 -16.84 0.63
C ALA A 905 33.04 -17.75 1.30
N GLY A 906 32.06 -18.27 0.56
CA GLY A 906 31.02 -19.17 1.07
C GLY A 906 29.91 -18.44 1.85
N ALA A 907 29.75 -17.14 1.64
CA ALA A 907 28.70 -16.33 2.22
C ALA A 907 27.58 -16.06 1.21
N LYS A 908 26.39 -15.68 1.70
CA LYS A 908 25.28 -15.28 0.83
C LYS A 908 25.38 -13.79 0.50
N ALA A 909 25.53 -13.45 -0.78
CA ALA A 909 25.36 -12.07 -1.25
C ALA A 909 23.88 -11.77 -1.52
N VAL A 910 23.36 -10.66 -1.00
CA VAL A 910 21.98 -10.21 -1.23
C VAL A 910 22.01 -8.79 -1.79
N ARG A 911 21.41 -8.63 -2.97
CA ARG A 911 21.33 -7.36 -3.68
C ARG A 911 20.10 -6.56 -3.27
N THR A 912 20.25 -5.25 -3.06
CA THR A 912 19.14 -4.34 -2.72
C THR A 912 19.07 -3.12 -3.65
N ARG A 913 17.92 -2.42 -3.63
CA ARG A 913 17.75 -1.09 -4.23
C ARG A 913 18.68 -0.08 -3.57
N VAL A 914 19.00 1.02 -4.26
CA VAL A 914 19.79 2.10 -3.67
C VAL A 914 18.96 2.83 -2.61
N GLY A 915 19.56 3.08 -1.44
CA GLY A 915 18.91 3.77 -0.32
C GLY A 915 19.05 3.08 1.03
N HIS A 916 19.44 3.87 2.03
CA HIS A 916 19.69 3.45 3.41
C HIS A 916 18.55 2.66 4.06
N SER A 917 17.28 3.05 3.85
CA SER A 917 16.13 2.37 4.45
C SER A 917 15.96 0.93 3.94
N PHE A 918 16.33 0.66 2.69
CA PHE A 918 16.24 -0.67 2.10
C PHE A 918 17.34 -1.60 2.64
N ILE A 919 18.57 -1.08 2.81
CA ILE A 919 19.67 -1.87 3.38
C ILE A 919 19.35 -2.26 4.83
N LYS A 920 18.94 -1.31 5.69
CA LYS A 920 18.58 -1.62 7.09
C LYS A 920 17.48 -2.67 7.19
N ALA A 921 16.42 -2.53 6.39
CA ALA A 921 15.32 -3.50 6.36
C ALA A 921 15.79 -4.88 5.91
N GLN A 922 16.58 -4.96 4.84
CA GLN A 922 17.08 -6.23 4.32
C GLN A 922 18.05 -6.90 5.28
N MET A 923 18.90 -6.13 5.97
CA MET A 923 19.80 -6.67 6.97
C MET A 923 19.05 -7.29 8.13
N ALA A 924 18.01 -6.62 8.64
CA ALA A 924 17.17 -7.16 9.71
C ALA A 924 16.40 -8.41 9.26
N GLU A 925 15.87 -8.43 8.03
CA GLU A 925 15.13 -9.58 7.48
C GLU A 925 16.01 -10.82 7.28
N SER A 926 17.22 -10.62 6.79
CA SER A 926 18.15 -11.71 6.44
C SER A 926 19.18 -12.02 7.53
N ASP A 927 19.09 -11.33 8.68
CA ASP A 927 20.09 -11.35 9.76
C ASP A 927 21.53 -11.16 9.25
N ALA A 928 21.69 -10.27 8.26
CA ALA A 928 22.96 -10.07 7.56
C ALA A 928 23.99 -9.42 8.49
N VAL A 929 25.19 -9.97 8.51
CA VAL A 929 26.27 -9.48 9.39
C VAL A 929 26.74 -8.09 8.98
N PHE A 930 26.73 -7.81 7.68
CA PHE A 930 27.28 -6.59 7.09
C PHE A 930 26.46 -6.14 5.88
N GLY A 931 26.40 -4.83 5.66
CA GLY A 931 25.85 -4.22 4.46
C GLY A 931 26.72 -3.05 3.98
N GLY A 932 26.89 -2.88 2.68
CA GLY A 932 27.62 -1.75 2.10
C GLY A 932 26.89 -1.09 0.94
N GLU A 933 27.10 0.23 0.80
CA GLU A 933 26.51 1.05 -0.25
C GLU A 933 27.60 1.80 -1.05
N HIS A 934 27.36 2.05 -2.34
CA HIS A 934 28.22 2.91 -3.19
C HIS A 934 28.50 4.32 -2.61
N SER A 935 27.66 4.80 -1.70
CA SER A 935 27.74 6.11 -1.04
C SER A 935 28.70 6.14 0.16
N ALA A 936 29.38 5.01 0.45
CA ALA A 936 30.21 4.78 1.64
C ALA A 936 29.45 4.75 2.98
N HIS A 937 28.17 4.38 2.94
CA HIS A 937 27.43 3.90 4.11
C HIS A 937 27.74 2.42 4.36
N TYR A 938 28.13 2.09 5.59
CA TYR A 938 28.50 0.73 5.99
C TYR A 938 27.75 0.34 7.26
N TYR A 939 27.04 -0.78 7.20
CA TYR A 939 26.07 -1.22 8.19
C TYR A 939 26.51 -2.51 8.85
N PHE A 940 26.29 -2.63 10.16
CA PHE A 940 26.74 -3.79 10.93
C PHE A 940 25.62 -4.31 11.81
N ARG A 941 25.36 -5.64 11.77
CA ARG A 941 24.37 -6.27 12.67
C ARG A 941 24.67 -5.98 14.12
N ASP A 942 25.92 -6.13 14.51
CA ASP A 942 26.39 -5.96 15.88
C ASP A 942 26.48 -4.47 16.31
N PHE A 943 26.18 -3.56 15.38
CA PHE A 943 25.91 -2.14 15.63
C PHE A 943 24.44 -1.82 15.34
N PHE A 944 23.52 -2.66 15.83
CA PHE A 944 22.07 -2.47 15.74
C PHE A 944 21.51 -2.40 14.32
N PHE A 945 22.18 -3.04 13.35
CA PHE A 945 21.89 -2.90 11.92
C PHE A 945 22.00 -1.46 11.40
N ALA A 946 22.67 -0.60 12.17
CA ALA A 946 22.90 0.79 11.82
C ALA A 946 24.22 0.97 11.08
N ASP A 947 24.29 2.07 10.33
CA ASP A 947 25.46 2.56 9.63
C ASP A 947 26.44 3.25 10.59
N THR A 948 27.74 3.08 10.33
CA THR A 948 28.82 3.72 11.09
C THR A 948 30.10 3.83 10.26
N GLY A 949 30.49 5.05 9.95
CA GLY A 949 31.75 5.35 9.27
C GLY A 949 32.96 5.01 10.14
N MET A 950 32.88 5.28 11.45
CA MET A 950 33.99 5.04 12.36
C MET A 950 34.29 3.54 12.53
N LEU A 951 33.27 2.68 12.61
CA LEU A 951 33.50 1.23 12.68
C LEU A 951 34.10 0.71 11.36
N ALA A 952 33.64 1.22 10.21
CA ALA A 952 34.26 0.89 8.93
C ALA A 952 35.73 1.29 8.88
N ALA A 953 36.09 2.49 9.38
CA ALA A 953 37.47 2.92 9.52
C ALA A 953 38.30 1.96 10.39
N LEU A 954 37.76 1.53 11.53
CA LEU A 954 38.42 0.54 12.40
C LEU A 954 38.66 -0.79 11.66
N HIS A 955 37.70 -1.29 10.89
CA HIS A 955 37.88 -2.51 10.09
C HIS A 955 38.99 -2.36 9.04
N VAL A 956 39.08 -1.21 8.36
CA VAL A 956 40.13 -0.93 7.37
C VAL A 956 41.50 -0.82 8.05
N LEU A 957 41.60 -0.10 9.18
CA LEU A 957 42.84 -0.01 9.96
C LEU A 957 43.29 -1.38 10.48
N ALA A 958 42.36 -2.22 10.93
CA ALA A 958 42.66 -3.59 11.36
C ALA A 958 43.14 -4.46 10.19
N ALA A 959 42.58 -4.28 8.99
CA ALA A 959 43.00 -5.00 7.79
C ALA A 959 44.40 -4.57 7.35
N LEU A 960 44.64 -3.26 7.24
CA LEU A 960 45.92 -2.69 6.83
C LEU A 960 47.02 -3.01 7.84
N GLY A 961 46.74 -2.80 9.13
CA GLY A 961 47.72 -2.94 10.19
C GLY A 961 47.99 -4.39 10.62
N GLY A 962 47.12 -5.33 10.25
CA GLY A 962 47.30 -6.77 10.47
C GLY A 962 48.27 -7.45 9.51
N GLN A 963 48.80 -6.73 8.53
CA GLN A 963 49.63 -7.26 7.44
C GLN A 963 50.73 -6.25 7.02
N PRO A 964 51.78 -6.67 6.28
CA PRO A 964 52.97 -5.85 6.04
C PRO A 964 52.95 -4.98 4.76
N HIS A 965 51.98 -5.16 3.86
CA HIS A 965 51.87 -4.44 2.59
C HIS A 965 51.21 -3.06 2.76
N ALA A 966 51.37 -2.21 1.75
CA ALA A 966 50.74 -0.90 1.67
C ALA A 966 49.25 -1.00 1.32
N LEU A 967 48.49 0.09 1.51
CA LEU A 967 47.05 0.07 1.30
C LEU A 967 46.70 -0.04 -0.19
N SER A 968 47.47 0.59 -1.09
CA SER A 968 47.27 0.46 -2.54
C SER A 968 47.29 -1.01 -3.01
N ALA A 969 48.30 -1.77 -2.58
CA ALA A 969 48.46 -3.19 -2.90
C ALA A 969 47.37 -4.08 -2.25
N LEU A 970 46.81 -3.65 -1.11
CA LEU A 970 45.68 -4.33 -0.49
C LEU A 970 44.38 -4.01 -1.26
N ALA A 971 44.16 -2.75 -1.62
CA ALA A 971 42.98 -2.26 -2.32
C ALA A 971 42.86 -2.82 -3.74
N GLU A 972 43.99 -3.03 -4.43
CA GLU A 972 44.05 -3.61 -5.78
C GLU A 972 43.37 -4.99 -5.84
N GLN A 973 43.46 -5.79 -4.76
CA GLN A 973 42.81 -7.11 -4.66
C GLN A 973 41.28 -7.04 -4.69
N TYR A 974 40.73 -5.86 -4.38
CA TYR A 974 39.30 -5.60 -4.30
C TYR A 974 38.80 -4.69 -5.43
N GLN A 975 39.65 -4.36 -6.42
CA GLN A 975 39.29 -3.50 -7.56
C GLN A 975 39.74 -4.12 -8.90
N PRO A 976 39.31 -5.36 -9.24
CA PRO A 976 39.70 -6.01 -10.49
C PRO A 976 38.95 -5.47 -11.72
N TYR A 977 37.92 -4.64 -11.52
CA TYR A 977 37.02 -4.14 -12.57
C TYR A 977 37.08 -2.63 -12.69
N VAL A 978 36.77 -2.12 -13.88
CA VAL A 978 36.81 -0.68 -14.19
C VAL A 978 35.39 -0.13 -14.20
N ALA A 979 35.12 0.89 -13.37
CA ALA A 979 33.83 1.55 -13.27
C ALA A 979 33.87 2.98 -13.83
N SER A 980 32.76 3.43 -14.43
CA SER A 980 32.61 4.80 -14.95
C SER A 980 32.39 5.84 -13.85
N GLY A 981 32.02 5.40 -12.65
CA GLY A 981 31.31 6.23 -11.68
C GLY A 981 29.89 6.58 -12.14
N GLU A 982 29.18 7.36 -11.32
CA GLU A 982 27.83 7.81 -11.64
C GLU A 982 27.85 9.04 -12.53
N ILE A 983 27.16 8.97 -13.67
CA ILE A 983 27.09 10.05 -14.65
C ILE A 983 25.65 10.52 -14.79
N ASN A 984 25.39 11.77 -14.42
CA ASN A 984 24.08 12.40 -14.54
C ASN A 984 23.89 12.99 -15.95
N SER A 985 22.72 12.77 -16.54
CA SER A 985 22.29 13.38 -17.79
C SER A 985 20.88 13.97 -17.63
N THR A 986 20.75 15.29 -17.75
CA THR A 986 19.44 15.96 -17.82
C THR A 986 18.76 15.60 -19.13
N VAL A 987 17.51 15.15 -19.06
CA VAL A 987 16.74 14.73 -20.24
C VAL A 987 15.34 15.34 -20.18
N THR A 988 14.80 15.70 -21.35
CA THR A 988 13.45 16.30 -21.46
C THR A 988 12.34 15.26 -21.35
N ASP A 989 12.63 14.01 -21.73
CA ASP A 989 11.71 12.87 -21.66
C ASP A 989 12.50 11.62 -21.21
N VAL A 990 12.35 11.27 -19.94
CA VAL A 990 13.02 10.11 -19.32
C VAL A 990 12.54 8.79 -19.96
N PRO A 991 11.22 8.52 -20.09
CA PRO A 991 10.72 7.33 -20.80
C PRO A 991 11.29 7.15 -22.21
N ALA A 992 11.30 8.20 -23.03
CA ALA A 992 11.78 8.12 -24.41
C ALA A 992 13.29 7.81 -24.48
N ALA A 993 14.09 8.45 -23.62
CA ALA A 993 15.53 8.18 -23.53
C ALA A 993 15.82 6.74 -23.11
N ARG A 994 15.05 6.19 -22.16
CA ARG A 994 15.18 4.79 -21.73
C ARG A 994 14.78 3.82 -22.84
N ALA A 995 13.69 4.11 -23.58
CA ALA A 995 13.24 3.26 -24.68
C ALA A 995 14.31 3.07 -25.76
N ARG A 996 15.04 4.14 -26.13
CA ARG A 996 16.16 4.06 -27.09
C ARG A 996 17.29 3.13 -26.61
N VAL A 997 17.58 3.13 -25.30
CA VAL A 997 18.59 2.26 -24.72
C VAL A 997 18.13 0.80 -24.73
N VAL A 998 16.86 0.53 -24.40
CA VAL A 998 16.27 -0.82 -24.48
C VAL A 998 16.29 -1.33 -25.91
N GLU A 999 15.86 -0.53 -26.89
CA GLU A 999 15.87 -0.91 -28.29
C GLU A 999 17.28 -1.33 -28.75
N ALA A 1000 18.30 -0.53 -28.44
CA ALA A 1000 19.67 -0.76 -28.87
C ALA A 1000 20.35 -1.96 -28.19
N TYR A 1001 20.16 -2.14 -26.88
CA TYR A 1001 20.90 -3.14 -26.09
C TYR A 1001 20.12 -4.42 -25.80
N VAL A 1002 18.80 -4.43 -25.98
CA VAL A 1002 17.94 -5.56 -25.62
C VAL A 1002 17.21 -6.11 -26.84
N GLU A 1003 16.67 -5.25 -27.71
CA GLU A 1003 15.75 -5.67 -28.78
C GLU A 1003 16.42 -5.88 -30.15
N GLN A 1004 17.48 -5.12 -30.47
CA GLN A 1004 18.14 -5.17 -31.77
C GLN A 1004 18.88 -6.49 -32.04
N GLN A 1005 18.69 -7.02 -33.26
CA GLN A 1005 19.45 -8.17 -33.75
C GLN A 1005 20.95 -7.83 -33.85
N GLY A 1006 21.75 -8.39 -32.95
CA GLY A 1006 23.20 -8.17 -32.88
C GLY A 1006 23.71 -7.72 -31.50
N ALA A 1007 22.81 -7.37 -30.58
CA ALA A 1007 23.17 -6.91 -29.22
C ALA A 1007 23.83 -7.99 -28.32
N GLY A 1008 23.75 -9.27 -28.70
CA GLY A 1008 24.25 -10.39 -27.90
C GLY A 1008 23.33 -10.79 -26.74
N PRO A 1009 23.58 -11.92 -26.06
CA PRO A 1009 22.75 -12.36 -24.94
C PRO A 1009 23.04 -11.52 -23.68
N VAL A 1010 22.09 -10.69 -23.26
CA VAL A 1010 22.16 -9.91 -22.03
C VAL A 1010 21.10 -10.35 -21.03
N THR A 1011 21.38 -10.14 -19.74
CA THR A 1011 20.39 -10.21 -18.66
C THR A 1011 19.86 -8.82 -18.38
N VAL A 1012 18.55 -8.72 -18.16
CA VAL A 1012 17.87 -7.45 -17.88
C VAL A 1012 17.12 -7.55 -16.56
N ASP A 1013 17.29 -6.54 -15.72
CA ASP A 1013 16.66 -6.40 -14.41
C ASP A 1013 16.17 -4.96 -14.23
N GLU A 1014 15.00 -4.80 -13.60
CA GLU A 1014 14.39 -3.48 -13.36
C GLU A 1014 14.22 -3.17 -11.86
N LEU A 1015 15.08 -3.73 -11.00
CA LEU A 1015 14.96 -3.61 -9.54
C LEU A 1015 14.98 -2.16 -9.06
N ASP A 1016 15.81 -1.31 -9.68
CA ASP A 1016 15.88 0.15 -9.46
C ASP A 1016 16.60 0.80 -10.66
N GLY A 1017 15.79 1.27 -11.61
CA GLY A 1017 16.23 1.67 -12.96
C GLY A 1017 16.30 0.50 -13.93
N LEU A 1018 16.87 0.71 -15.11
CA LEU A 1018 17.17 -0.33 -16.09
C LEU A 1018 18.59 -0.85 -15.88
N THR A 1019 18.75 -2.10 -15.49
CA THR A 1019 20.05 -2.78 -15.46
C THR A 1019 20.17 -3.74 -16.63
N VAL A 1020 21.22 -3.59 -17.44
CA VAL A 1020 21.56 -4.52 -18.53
C VAL A 1020 22.94 -5.08 -18.26
N SER A 1021 23.07 -6.39 -18.24
CA SER A 1021 24.30 -7.09 -17.88
C SER A 1021 24.65 -8.19 -18.88
N HIS A 1022 25.88 -8.13 -19.37
CA HIS A 1022 26.56 -9.17 -20.15
C HIS A 1022 27.68 -9.81 -19.32
N TRP A 1023 27.49 -9.92 -17.99
CA TRP A 1023 28.55 -10.36 -17.07
C TRP A 1023 28.90 -11.85 -17.19
N ASP A 1024 27.94 -12.68 -17.63
CA ASP A 1024 28.15 -14.11 -17.88
C ASP A 1024 28.76 -14.41 -19.26
N GLY A 1025 29.01 -13.38 -20.08
CA GLY A 1025 29.56 -13.48 -21.44
C GLY A 1025 30.89 -12.75 -21.61
N HIS A 1026 31.49 -12.83 -22.80
CA HIS A 1026 32.69 -12.07 -23.16
C HIS A 1026 32.41 -11.10 -24.31
N PRO A 1027 32.76 -9.81 -24.19
CA PRO A 1027 33.40 -9.16 -23.03
C PRO A 1027 32.43 -8.98 -21.84
N GLN A 1028 32.95 -8.92 -20.60
CA GLN A 1028 32.11 -8.75 -19.39
C GLN A 1028 31.85 -7.27 -19.13
N TRP A 1029 30.58 -6.88 -19.08
CA TRP A 1029 30.14 -5.52 -18.76
C TRP A 1029 28.71 -5.50 -18.23
N TRP A 1030 28.37 -4.46 -17.46
CA TRP A 1030 27.00 -4.12 -17.12
C TRP A 1030 26.82 -2.61 -17.06
N PHE A 1031 25.58 -2.15 -17.21
CA PHE A 1031 25.20 -0.78 -16.88
C PHE A 1031 23.87 -0.72 -16.14
N ASN A 1032 23.71 0.31 -15.31
CA ASN A 1032 22.44 0.70 -14.70
C ASN A 1032 22.09 2.12 -15.11
N LEU A 1033 20.85 2.30 -15.56
CA LEU A 1033 20.28 3.58 -16.00
C LEU A 1033 19.01 3.87 -15.19
N ARG A 1034 19.14 4.72 -14.17
CA ARG A 1034 18.06 5.03 -13.21
C ARG A 1034 17.57 6.46 -13.34
N ALA A 1035 16.27 6.68 -13.16
CA ALA A 1035 15.71 8.03 -13.06
C ALA A 1035 16.01 8.63 -11.67
N SER A 1036 16.26 9.93 -11.62
CA SER A 1036 16.31 10.63 -10.33
C SER A 1036 14.89 10.79 -9.76
N ASN A 1037 14.76 10.57 -8.46
CA ASN A 1037 13.50 10.75 -7.73
C ASN A 1037 13.13 12.23 -7.51
N THR A 1038 14.06 13.15 -7.73
CA THR A 1038 13.90 14.58 -7.38
C THR A 1038 14.07 15.51 -8.58
N GLU A 1039 14.66 15.04 -9.68
CA GLU A 1039 15.02 15.86 -10.83
C GLU A 1039 14.77 15.10 -12.15
N PRO A 1040 14.47 15.79 -13.27
CA PRO A 1040 14.27 15.15 -14.57
C PRO A 1040 15.62 14.78 -15.21
N LEU A 1041 16.35 13.87 -14.56
CA LEU A 1041 17.65 13.38 -15.02
C LEU A 1041 17.74 11.85 -14.93
N LEU A 1042 18.54 11.28 -15.83
CA LEU A 1042 18.94 9.88 -15.83
C LEU A 1042 20.37 9.75 -15.30
N ARG A 1043 20.60 8.79 -14.41
CA ARG A 1043 21.91 8.47 -13.85
C ARG A 1043 22.40 7.16 -14.44
N LEU A 1044 23.58 7.21 -15.04
CA LEU A 1044 24.24 6.05 -15.65
C LEU A 1044 25.41 5.59 -14.79
N ASN A 1045 25.46 4.30 -14.47
CA ASN A 1045 26.62 3.63 -13.93
C ASN A 1045 27.01 2.50 -14.89
N VAL A 1046 28.30 2.37 -15.20
CA VAL A 1046 28.84 1.31 -16.07
C VAL A 1046 30.04 0.68 -15.40
N GLU A 1047 30.16 -0.63 -15.50
CA GLU A 1047 31.36 -1.37 -15.10
C GLU A 1047 31.68 -2.44 -16.14
N ALA A 1048 32.97 -2.67 -16.37
CA ALA A 1048 33.46 -3.76 -17.21
C ALA A 1048 34.77 -4.34 -16.68
N ALA A 1049 35.10 -5.55 -17.14
CA ALA A 1049 36.40 -6.16 -16.86
C ALA A 1049 37.56 -5.43 -17.56
N ASP A 1050 37.30 -4.76 -18.69
CA ASP A 1050 38.29 -4.04 -19.49
C ASP A 1050 37.91 -2.56 -19.65
N GLU A 1051 38.87 -1.65 -19.50
CA GLU A 1051 38.65 -0.21 -19.61
C GLU A 1051 38.06 0.20 -20.97
N ASP A 1052 38.60 -0.34 -22.07
CA ASP A 1052 38.12 -0.06 -23.43
C ASP A 1052 36.63 -0.44 -23.59
N ILE A 1053 36.18 -1.50 -22.93
CA ILE A 1053 34.79 -1.96 -22.96
C ILE A 1053 33.91 -1.06 -22.10
N MET A 1054 34.35 -0.70 -20.89
CA MET A 1054 33.62 0.24 -20.04
C MET A 1054 33.41 1.57 -20.77
N VAL A 1055 34.48 2.13 -21.36
CA VAL A 1055 34.43 3.39 -22.13
C VAL A 1055 33.44 3.28 -23.27
N LYS A 1056 33.51 2.20 -24.05
CA LYS A 1056 32.61 1.98 -25.18
C LYS A 1056 31.14 1.93 -24.73
N VAL A 1057 30.81 1.08 -23.76
CA VAL A 1057 29.42 0.92 -23.27
C VAL A 1057 28.90 2.24 -22.70
N ARG A 1058 29.71 2.93 -21.89
CA ARG A 1058 29.38 4.25 -21.33
C ARG A 1058 29.05 5.25 -22.44
N ASP A 1059 29.93 5.40 -23.42
CA ASP A 1059 29.78 6.42 -24.45
C ASP A 1059 28.59 6.10 -25.38
N ASP A 1060 28.38 4.83 -25.71
CA ASP A 1060 27.25 4.35 -26.51
C ASP A 1060 25.91 4.61 -25.78
N VAL A 1061 25.80 4.28 -24.48
CA VAL A 1061 24.58 4.54 -23.71
C VAL A 1061 24.35 6.04 -23.53
N LEU A 1062 25.39 6.83 -23.25
CA LEU A 1062 25.26 8.28 -23.13
C LEU A 1062 24.82 8.93 -24.44
N ALA A 1063 25.29 8.44 -25.60
CA ALA A 1063 24.85 8.94 -26.89
C ALA A 1063 23.34 8.73 -27.10
N LEU A 1064 22.81 7.56 -26.74
CA LEU A 1064 21.39 7.24 -26.81
C LEU A 1064 20.55 8.09 -25.83
N VAL A 1065 21.04 8.25 -24.60
CA VAL A 1065 20.37 9.05 -23.56
C VAL A 1065 20.30 10.53 -23.97
N ARG A 1066 21.38 11.08 -24.52
CA ARG A 1066 21.51 12.52 -24.84
C ARG A 1066 21.03 12.89 -26.25
N GLN A 1067 20.54 11.93 -27.03
CA GLN A 1067 19.99 12.18 -28.35
C GLN A 1067 18.74 13.08 -28.25
N GLN A 1068 18.77 14.25 -28.88
CA GLN A 1068 17.60 15.12 -29.03
C GLN A 1068 16.72 14.63 -30.18
N GLU A 1069 15.41 14.60 -29.96
CA GLU A 1069 14.43 14.35 -31.04
C GLU A 1069 14.52 15.48 -32.07
N ALA A 1070 14.62 15.12 -33.35
CA ALA A 1070 14.70 16.04 -34.47
C ALA A 1070 13.31 16.50 -34.94
#